data_AF-A0AAW7DBY4-F1
#
_entry.id   AF-A0AAW7DBY4-F1
#
_cell.length_a   1.000
_cell.length_b   1.000
_cell.length_c   1.000
_cell.angle_alpha   90.00
_cell.angle_beta   90.00
_cell.angle_gamma   90.00
#
_symmetry.space_group_name_H-M   'P 1'
#
loop_
_entity.id
_entity.type
_entity.pdbx_description
1 polymer ?
#
loop_
_entity_poly.entity_id
_entity_poly.type
_entity_poly.pdbx_seq_one_letter_code
_entity_poly.pdbx_strand_id
1 'polypeptide(L)'
;MQEAYHPKNKVRIVTAAALFDGHDAAINIMRRIIQATGCEVIHLGHDKSVEDVVNTAIQEDANAIAMTSYQGGHNEYFKYMYDLLQERGAGHIRIVGGGGGVILPSEIKELMNYGITRIYSPDDGRELGLQGMINDMVEKSDFPTAALELPNGKDVYQSLQDKDITTIARLISLAENREEDFLKAFDYDKVADKSAPVLGITGTGGAGKSSMVDELVRRFLIDFPEKSIALVSVDPSKKKTGGALLGDRIRMNSINNPRVYMRSLATRQSNLALSKYVEEAIQVLKAAQYDLIILETSGIGQSDTEILDHSDASLYIMTPEFGAATQLEKIDMLDFADIVAINKFDKRGALDALRDVKKQYQRNHNLWDVNPDEMPVFGTIASQFNDPGTNQLYKSIIDKVVEKTGADLKSTFEITKEMSEKIFVIPPARTRYLSEIAENNRGYDAKVVSQKEVAQKLYGFFKTIETLSGKMPTVTPHGVEVTGTDNADLVKVLLAEFDKYKMNLDPFNWEVITTWDEKVNKYKNPVYTFKVRDKEIKIQTHSESLSHLQIPKIALPKYEAWGDILRWVLQENVPGEFPFTSGLYPFKREGEDPTRMFAGEGGPERTNRRFHYVSKGMPAKRLSTAFDSVTLYGNDPGHRPDIYGKIGNAGVSICCLDDAKKLYSGFDLSHAMTSVSMTINGPAPMLLGFFMNAAIDQNCEKYIKENGLEAETEAKIKAIYEDKGLERPRYNGDLPEGNDGLGLMLLGVTGDQVLPAEVYAEIKKNTLAQVRGTVQADILKEDQAQNTCIFSTEFALRLMGDVQEYFINQNVRNFYSVSISGYHIAEAGANPITQLAFTLANGFTYVEYYLSRGMDINAFGPNLSFFFSNGIDPEYSVIGRVARKIWAKALKNKYGANERAQMLKYHIQTSGRSLHAQEIDFNDIRTTLQALYAIYDNCNSLHTNAYDEAITTPTEESVRRAMAIQLIINKELGLAKNENPIQGSFIIEELTDLVEEAVLQEFDRITERGGVLGAMETMYQRSKIQEESLYYETLKHNGTFPIIGVNTFLSSKGSPTVVPAEVIRATEEEKQFQIKTKERLHQSKEEQAKVWLEKVQQIAIQNGNIFEALMDVTKVCSLGQITDALFKVGGQYRRNM
;
A
#
# COMPACT_ATOMS: atom_id res chain seq x y z
N MET A 1 -22.00 -24.71 -13.80
CA MET A 1 -21.44 -23.45 -14.36
C MET A 1 -22.44 -22.94 -15.37
N GLN A 2 -22.77 -21.65 -15.33
CA GLN A 2 -23.63 -21.02 -16.34
C GLN A 2 -22.85 -20.82 -17.65
N GLU A 3 -23.54 -20.95 -18.78
CA GLU A 3 -22.98 -20.71 -20.11
C GLU A 3 -22.71 -19.21 -20.32
N ALA A 4 -21.59 -18.86 -20.94
CA ALA A 4 -21.22 -17.47 -21.17
C ALA A 4 -22.05 -16.86 -22.32
N TYR A 5 -22.51 -15.62 -22.15
CA TYR A 5 -23.16 -14.87 -23.23
C TYR A 5 -22.16 -14.57 -24.35
N HIS A 6 -22.60 -14.66 -25.61
CA HIS A 6 -21.77 -14.30 -26.76
C HIS A 6 -22.27 -13.00 -27.38
N PRO A 7 -21.50 -11.89 -27.31
CA PRO A 7 -21.93 -10.62 -27.85
C PRO A 7 -22.04 -10.67 -29.38
N LYS A 8 -23.09 -10.05 -29.91
CA LYS A 8 -23.37 -9.92 -31.35
C LYS A 8 -22.53 -8.82 -31.98
N ASN A 9 -22.26 -7.74 -31.23
CA ASN A 9 -21.44 -6.61 -31.65
C ASN A 9 -20.06 -6.63 -30.98
N LYS A 10 -19.16 -5.76 -31.43
CA LYS A 10 -17.87 -5.53 -30.77
C LYS A 10 -18.04 -4.63 -29.56
N VAL A 11 -18.41 -5.24 -28.43
CA VAL A 11 -18.70 -4.53 -27.18
C VAL A 11 -17.40 -4.06 -26.52
N ARG A 12 -17.29 -2.75 -26.31
CA ARG A 12 -16.18 -2.09 -25.59
C ARG A 12 -16.63 -1.62 -24.22
N ILE A 13 -15.87 -1.94 -23.18
CA ILE A 13 -16.23 -1.61 -21.79
C ILE A 13 -15.05 -0.92 -21.08
N VAL A 14 -15.30 0.27 -20.54
CA VAL A 14 -14.36 0.95 -19.63
C VAL A 14 -14.57 0.42 -18.22
N THR A 15 -13.49 0.02 -17.54
CA THR A 15 -13.55 -0.52 -16.17
C THR A 15 -12.63 0.25 -15.23
N ALA A 16 -13.14 0.68 -14.07
CA ALA A 16 -12.36 1.39 -13.06
C ALA A 16 -12.94 1.25 -11.64
N ALA A 17 -12.13 1.56 -10.62
CA ALA A 17 -12.64 1.90 -9.28
C ALA A 17 -12.81 3.43 -9.15
N ALA A 18 -13.77 3.85 -8.32
CA ALA A 18 -14.11 5.25 -8.12
C ALA A 18 -12.94 6.11 -7.58
N LEU A 19 -13.12 7.42 -7.58
CA LEU A 19 -12.12 8.37 -7.05
C LEU A 19 -11.81 8.05 -5.59
N PHE A 20 -10.53 8.11 -5.23
CA PHE A 20 -10.01 7.80 -3.89
C PHE A 20 -10.39 6.39 -3.40
N ASP A 21 -10.68 5.46 -4.31
CA ASP A 21 -10.99 4.09 -3.98
C ASP A 21 -9.87 3.15 -4.45
N GLY A 22 -9.20 2.52 -3.48
CA GLY A 22 -8.13 1.53 -3.73
C GLY A 22 -8.65 0.10 -3.90
N HIS A 23 -9.94 -0.15 -3.67
CA HIS A 23 -10.53 -1.50 -3.70
C HIS A 23 -10.73 -2.01 -5.13
N ASP A 24 -9.66 -2.49 -5.75
CA ASP A 24 -9.66 -2.95 -7.13
C ASP A 24 -9.81 -4.48 -7.28
N ALA A 25 -9.81 -5.23 -6.17
CA ALA A 25 -9.93 -6.69 -6.18
C ALA A 25 -11.20 -7.15 -6.93
N ALA A 26 -12.35 -6.52 -6.63
CA ALA A 26 -13.62 -6.85 -7.27
C ALA A 26 -13.60 -6.54 -8.77
N ILE A 27 -13.19 -5.33 -9.18
CA ILE A 27 -13.20 -4.94 -10.59
C ILE A 27 -12.18 -5.75 -11.41
N ASN A 28 -11.06 -6.17 -10.81
CA ASN A 28 -10.09 -7.07 -11.45
C ASN A 28 -10.67 -8.46 -11.73
N ILE A 29 -11.48 -9.02 -10.82
CA ILE A 29 -12.19 -10.28 -11.06
C ILE A 29 -13.21 -10.08 -12.19
N MET A 30 -14.02 -9.02 -12.10
CA MET A 30 -15.06 -8.75 -13.10
C MET A 30 -14.48 -8.55 -14.50
N ARG A 31 -13.42 -7.74 -14.66
CA ARG A 31 -12.81 -7.49 -15.98
C ARG A 31 -12.25 -8.75 -16.64
N ARG A 32 -11.74 -9.71 -15.86
CA ARG A 32 -11.22 -10.99 -16.38
C ARG A 32 -12.35 -11.82 -16.98
N ILE A 33 -13.50 -11.83 -16.31
CA ILE A 33 -14.71 -12.51 -16.80
C ILE A 33 -15.26 -11.78 -18.04
N ILE A 34 -15.32 -10.44 -18.02
CA ILE A 34 -15.75 -9.62 -19.17
C ILE A 34 -14.88 -9.90 -20.41
N GLN A 35 -13.56 -9.93 -20.26
CA GLN A 35 -12.64 -10.28 -21.34
C GLN A 35 -12.86 -11.72 -21.85
N ALA A 36 -13.15 -12.66 -20.93
CA ALA A 36 -13.41 -14.05 -21.27
C ALA A 36 -14.73 -14.24 -22.04
N THR A 37 -15.73 -13.37 -21.80
CA THR A 37 -17.01 -13.31 -22.53
C THR A 37 -16.87 -12.78 -23.96
N GLY A 38 -15.72 -12.16 -24.30
CA GLY A 38 -15.40 -11.71 -25.66
C GLY A 38 -15.45 -10.20 -25.88
N CYS A 39 -15.52 -9.40 -24.82
CA CYS A 39 -15.50 -7.94 -24.90
C CYS A 39 -14.07 -7.37 -24.95
N GLU A 40 -13.93 -6.16 -25.49
CA GLU A 40 -12.71 -5.34 -25.41
C GLU A 40 -12.77 -4.48 -24.14
N VAL A 41 -11.84 -4.69 -23.21
CA VAL A 41 -11.83 -4.04 -21.90
C VAL A 41 -10.76 -2.96 -21.85
N ILE A 42 -11.17 -1.70 -21.72
CA ILE A 42 -10.28 -0.58 -21.42
C ILE A 42 -10.22 -0.46 -19.90
N HIS A 43 -9.14 -0.93 -19.29
CA HIS A 43 -9.01 -0.92 -17.83
C HIS A 43 -8.21 0.31 -17.37
N LEU A 44 -8.80 1.11 -16.48
CA LEU A 44 -8.15 2.31 -15.94
C LEU A 44 -7.53 2.09 -14.55
N GLY A 45 -7.75 0.92 -13.93
CA GLY A 45 -7.29 0.63 -12.58
C GLY A 45 -8.20 1.25 -11.52
N HIS A 46 -7.58 1.84 -10.50
CA HIS A 46 -8.25 2.39 -9.32
C HIS A 46 -8.06 3.90 -9.19
N ASP A 47 -8.75 4.54 -8.24
CA ASP A 47 -8.65 5.98 -7.98
C ASP A 47 -8.86 6.82 -9.25
N LYS A 48 -10.08 6.80 -9.82
CA LYS A 48 -10.40 7.55 -11.03
C LYS A 48 -11.53 8.56 -10.83
N SER A 49 -11.26 9.80 -11.19
CA SER A 49 -12.26 10.87 -11.18
C SER A 49 -13.39 10.55 -12.18
N VAL A 50 -14.57 11.13 -11.97
CA VAL A 50 -15.66 10.97 -12.94
C VAL A 50 -15.26 11.52 -14.30
N GLU A 51 -14.58 12.66 -14.31
CA GLU A 51 -14.12 13.31 -15.53
C GLU A 51 -13.17 12.42 -16.33
N ASP A 52 -12.21 11.77 -15.68
CA ASP A 52 -11.25 10.86 -16.32
C ASP A 52 -11.97 9.68 -16.98
N VAL A 53 -12.92 9.06 -16.27
CA VAL A 53 -13.67 7.90 -16.75
C VAL A 53 -14.59 8.28 -17.91
N VAL A 54 -15.29 9.42 -17.81
CA VAL A 54 -16.19 9.91 -18.86
C VAL A 54 -15.40 10.34 -20.10
N ASN A 55 -14.32 11.11 -19.94
CA ASN A 55 -13.38 11.44 -21.03
C ASN A 55 -12.91 10.17 -21.72
N THR A 56 -12.53 9.16 -20.92
CA THR A 56 -12.09 7.88 -21.46
C THR A 56 -13.16 7.21 -22.29
N ALA A 57 -14.36 7.06 -21.74
CA ALA A 57 -15.46 6.35 -22.40
C ALA A 57 -15.88 7.01 -23.71
N ILE A 58 -15.85 8.36 -23.78
CA ILE A 58 -16.16 9.10 -24.99
C ILE A 58 -15.04 8.95 -26.03
N GLN A 59 -13.78 9.12 -25.64
CA GLN A 59 -12.63 8.96 -26.55
C GLN A 59 -12.56 7.54 -27.14
N GLU A 60 -12.89 6.53 -26.34
CA GLU A 60 -12.89 5.12 -26.71
C GLU A 60 -14.19 4.65 -27.38
N ASP A 61 -15.20 5.53 -27.49
CA ASP A 61 -16.56 5.26 -27.97
C ASP A 61 -17.12 3.93 -27.41
N ALA A 62 -17.06 3.82 -26.08
CA ALA A 62 -17.40 2.60 -25.36
C ALA A 62 -18.92 2.37 -25.28
N ASN A 63 -19.34 1.11 -25.25
CA ASN A 63 -20.75 0.76 -25.03
C ASN A 63 -21.16 0.96 -23.58
N ALA A 64 -20.24 0.71 -22.64
CA ALA A 64 -20.52 0.76 -21.22
C ALA A 64 -19.32 1.15 -20.37
N ILE A 65 -19.62 1.65 -19.18
CA ILE A 65 -18.69 1.89 -18.07
C ILE A 65 -19.08 0.97 -16.92
N ALA A 66 -18.16 0.15 -16.43
CA ALA A 66 -18.34 -0.67 -15.24
C ALA A 66 -17.45 -0.19 -14.08
N MET A 67 -18.09 0.19 -12.98
CA MET A 67 -17.41 0.83 -11.83
C MET A 67 -17.56 0.05 -10.54
N THR A 68 -16.54 0.09 -9.68
CA THR A 68 -16.65 -0.28 -8.26
C THR A 68 -16.51 0.93 -7.35
N SER A 69 -17.30 0.99 -6.27
CA SER A 69 -17.24 2.05 -5.26
C SER A 69 -17.49 1.52 -3.85
N TYR A 70 -16.43 1.40 -3.05
CA TYR A 70 -16.43 0.87 -1.68
C TYR A 70 -16.20 1.94 -0.59
N GLN A 71 -15.80 3.16 -0.97
CA GLN A 71 -15.47 4.25 -0.02
C GLN A 71 -16.65 5.17 0.32
N GLY A 72 -17.87 4.83 -0.11
CA GLY A 72 -19.01 5.75 -0.07
C GLY A 72 -18.91 6.90 -1.08
N GLY A 73 -19.87 7.83 -1.01
CA GLY A 73 -20.03 8.91 -2.00
C GLY A 73 -20.47 8.43 -3.39
N HIS A 74 -20.96 7.18 -3.48
CA HIS A 74 -21.37 6.56 -4.74
C HIS A 74 -22.56 7.26 -5.38
N ASN A 75 -23.48 7.82 -4.58
CA ASN A 75 -24.65 8.51 -5.13
C ASN A 75 -24.22 9.74 -5.94
N GLU A 76 -23.39 10.60 -5.35
CA GLU A 76 -22.86 11.79 -6.00
C GLU A 76 -21.97 11.40 -7.19
N TYR A 77 -21.13 10.37 -7.03
CA TYR A 77 -20.23 9.90 -8.09
C TYR A 77 -20.98 9.40 -9.34
N PHE A 78 -21.96 8.50 -9.17
CA PHE A 78 -22.72 7.94 -10.29
C PHE A 78 -23.66 8.97 -10.92
N LYS A 79 -24.31 9.82 -10.13
CA LYS A 79 -25.15 10.90 -10.68
C LYS A 79 -24.33 11.89 -11.50
N TYR A 80 -23.18 12.30 -10.97
CA TYR A 80 -22.27 13.19 -11.71
C TYR A 80 -21.77 12.55 -13.01
N MET A 81 -21.46 11.24 -13.00
CA MET A 81 -21.09 10.51 -14.21
C MET A 81 -22.21 10.50 -15.25
N TYR A 82 -23.44 10.24 -14.81
CA TYR A 82 -24.61 10.29 -15.69
C TYR A 82 -24.81 11.68 -16.28
N ASP A 83 -24.81 12.73 -15.44
CA ASP A 83 -25.01 14.12 -15.86
C ASP A 83 -23.94 14.56 -16.86
N LEU A 84 -22.67 14.24 -16.58
CA LEU A 84 -21.56 14.62 -17.46
C LEU A 84 -21.61 13.91 -18.82
N LEU A 85 -22.11 12.67 -18.87
CA LEU A 85 -22.37 11.96 -20.14
C LEU A 85 -23.51 12.60 -20.92
N GLN A 86 -24.59 13.03 -20.25
CA GLN A 86 -25.68 13.75 -20.92
C GLN A 86 -25.22 15.10 -21.46
N GLU A 87 -24.49 15.87 -20.64
CA GLU A 87 -23.94 17.18 -21.00
C GLU A 87 -23.06 17.11 -22.26
N ARG A 88 -22.29 16.02 -22.40
CA ARG A 88 -21.36 15.81 -23.51
C ARG A 88 -21.96 15.02 -24.70
N GLY A 89 -23.28 14.82 -24.73
CA GLY A 89 -23.96 14.13 -25.83
C GLY A 89 -23.66 12.61 -25.91
N ALA A 90 -23.15 12.01 -24.84
CA ALA A 90 -22.75 10.62 -24.76
C ALA A 90 -23.70 9.76 -23.88
N GLY A 91 -24.97 10.18 -23.75
CA GLY A 91 -25.98 9.51 -22.91
C GLY A 91 -26.36 8.09 -23.35
N HIS A 92 -25.86 7.61 -24.49
CA HIS A 92 -26.03 6.24 -24.96
C HIS A 92 -25.13 5.22 -24.23
N ILE A 93 -24.03 5.68 -23.60
CA ILE A 93 -23.09 4.83 -22.88
C ILE A 93 -23.77 4.32 -21.59
N ARG A 94 -23.82 3.00 -21.42
CA ARG A 94 -24.46 2.37 -20.25
C ARG A 94 -23.56 2.47 -19.03
N ILE A 95 -24.13 2.76 -17.87
CA ILE A 95 -23.40 2.79 -16.60
C ILE A 95 -23.83 1.61 -15.75
N VAL A 96 -22.86 0.79 -15.35
CA VAL A 96 -23.07 -0.34 -14.43
C VAL A 96 -22.08 -0.27 -13.27
N GLY A 97 -22.45 -0.83 -12.12
CA GLY A 97 -21.52 -0.84 -11.00
C GLY A 97 -21.88 -1.71 -9.82
N GLY A 98 -21.05 -1.66 -8.77
CA GLY A 98 -21.25 -2.38 -7.51
C GLY A 98 -20.35 -1.85 -6.40
N GLY A 99 -20.71 -2.14 -5.15
CA GLY A 99 -19.96 -1.68 -3.96
C GLY A 99 -20.12 -2.59 -2.75
N GLY A 100 -20.47 -3.86 -2.97
CA GLY A 100 -20.79 -4.79 -1.87
C GLY A 100 -21.96 -4.28 -1.02
N GLY A 101 -21.81 -4.34 0.30
CA GLY A 101 -22.82 -3.86 1.26
C GLY A 101 -22.88 -2.33 1.42
N VAL A 102 -21.95 -1.58 0.81
CA VAL A 102 -21.85 -0.11 0.97
C VAL A 102 -22.99 0.64 0.26
N ILE A 103 -23.49 0.08 -0.84
CA ILE A 103 -24.61 0.65 -1.61
C ILE A 103 -25.91 -0.02 -1.17
N LEU A 104 -26.75 0.73 -0.45
CA LEU A 104 -27.97 0.18 0.12
C LEU A 104 -29.04 -0.10 -0.96
N PRO A 105 -29.97 -1.04 -0.73
CA PRO A 105 -31.04 -1.34 -1.71
C PRO A 105 -31.87 -0.13 -2.14
N SER A 106 -32.11 0.83 -1.23
CA SER A 106 -32.81 2.09 -1.55
C SER A 106 -32.02 2.97 -2.50
N GLU A 107 -30.70 3.02 -2.33
CA GLU A 107 -29.77 3.82 -3.15
C GLU A 107 -29.57 3.18 -4.52
N ILE A 108 -29.50 1.84 -4.58
CA ILE A 108 -29.51 1.08 -5.84
C ILE A 108 -30.74 1.47 -6.66
N LYS A 109 -31.92 1.47 -6.04
CA LYS A 109 -33.17 1.86 -6.70
C LYS A 109 -33.16 3.33 -7.13
N GLU A 110 -32.65 4.22 -6.28
CA GLU A 110 -32.52 5.66 -6.60
C GLU A 110 -31.61 5.89 -7.80
N LEU A 111 -30.42 5.30 -7.82
CA LEU A 111 -29.46 5.40 -8.92
C LEU A 111 -30.04 4.83 -10.23
N MET A 112 -30.72 3.68 -10.15
CA MET A 112 -31.36 3.09 -11.33
C MET A 112 -32.53 3.94 -11.85
N ASN A 113 -33.31 4.56 -10.96
CA ASN A 113 -34.35 5.51 -11.35
C ASN A 113 -33.78 6.81 -11.94
N TYR A 114 -32.57 7.21 -11.54
CA TYR A 114 -31.89 8.39 -12.05
C TYR A 114 -31.42 8.21 -13.50
N GLY A 115 -31.00 6.99 -13.86
CA GLY A 115 -30.55 6.65 -15.22
C GLY A 115 -29.43 5.62 -15.29
N ILE A 116 -28.90 5.16 -14.14
CA ILE A 116 -27.88 4.11 -14.10
C ILE A 116 -28.49 2.77 -14.56
N THR A 117 -27.80 2.07 -15.45
CA THR A 117 -28.35 0.87 -16.10
C THR A 117 -28.53 -0.29 -15.14
N ARG A 118 -27.53 -0.56 -14.29
CA ARG A 118 -27.61 -1.59 -13.25
C ARG A 118 -26.58 -1.36 -12.14
N ILE A 119 -27.00 -1.45 -10.89
CA ILE A 119 -26.08 -1.66 -9.76
C ILE A 119 -26.31 -3.06 -9.19
N TYR A 120 -25.25 -3.85 -9.07
CA TYR A 120 -25.29 -5.23 -8.55
C TYR A 120 -25.03 -5.24 -7.04
N SER A 121 -25.93 -5.89 -6.30
CA SER A 121 -25.84 -6.13 -4.86
C SER A 121 -25.17 -7.49 -4.54
N PRO A 122 -24.77 -7.73 -3.27
CA PRO A 122 -24.31 -9.05 -2.85
C PRO A 122 -25.35 -10.16 -3.08
N ASP A 123 -26.64 -9.85 -2.95
CA ASP A 123 -27.73 -10.79 -3.20
C ASP A 123 -27.82 -11.17 -4.70
N ASP A 124 -27.61 -10.21 -5.61
CA ASP A 124 -27.52 -10.49 -7.05
C ASP A 124 -26.35 -11.43 -7.36
N GLY A 125 -25.20 -11.24 -6.70
CA GLY A 125 -24.02 -12.09 -6.87
C GLY A 125 -24.25 -13.54 -6.42
N ARG A 126 -25.10 -13.76 -5.42
CA ARG A 126 -25.51 -15.12 -5.00
C ARG A 126 -26.50 -15.74 -5.99
N GLU A 127 -27.51 -14.99 -6.40
CA GLU A 127 -28.58 -15.49 -7.27
C GLU A 127 -28.06 -15.79 -8.69
N LEU A 128 -27.33 -14.85 -9.27
CA LEU A 128 -26.83 -14.94 -10.65
C LEU A 128 -25.47 -15.65 -10.72
N GLY A 129 -24.66 -15.61 -9.66
CA GLY A 129 -23.25 -15.96 -9.74
C GLY A 129 -22.42 -14.92 -10.52
N LEU A 130 -21.09 -15.04 -10.45
CA LEU A 130 -20.19 -14.08 -11.11
C LEU A 130 -20.39 -14.03 -12.64
N GLN A 131 -20.47 -15.20 -13.31
CA GLN A 131 -20.70 -15.25 -14.76
C GLN A 131 -22.09 -14.70 -15.13
N GLY A 132 -23.13 -14.96 -14.34
CA GLY A 132 -24.49 -14.50 -14.62
C GLY A 132 -24.61 -12.97 -14.55
N MET A 133 -23.95 -12.33 -13.59
CA MET A 133 -23.87 -10.87 -13.53
C MET A 133 -23.22 -10.29 -14.78
N ILE A 134 -22.12 -10.89 -15.26
CA ILE A 134 -21.45 -10.43 -16.48
C ILE A 134 -22.29 -10.68 -17.72
N ASN A 135 -23.00 -11.81 -17.81
CA ASN A 135 -23.91 -12.07 -18.93
C ASN A 135 -24.99 -10.99 -19.02
N ASP A 136 -25.66 -10.68 -17.91
CA ASP A 136 -26.69 -9.64 -17.83
C ASP A 136 -26.13 -8.24 -18.19
N MET A 137 -24.92 -7.94 -17.71
CA MET A 137 -24.24 -6.68 -18.00
C MET A 137 -23.90 -6.52 -19.49
N VAL A 138 -23.34 -7.56 -20.10
CA VAL A 138 -22.94 -7.54 -21.52
C VAL A 138 -24.17 -7.51 -22.42
N GLU A 139 -25.22 -8.28 -22.11
CA GLU A 139 -26.47 -8.27 -22.88
C GLU A 139 -27.11 -6.86 -22.93
N LYS A 140 -27.12 -6.14 -21.81
CA LYS A 140 -27.62 -4.75 -21.74
C LYS A 140 -26.76 -3.74 -22.49
N SER A 141 -25.51 -4.10 -22.77
CA SER A 141 -24.51 -3.24 -23.42
C SER A 141 -24.26 -3.62 -24.88
N ASP A 142 -24.86 -4.72 -25.37
CA ASP A 142 -24.65 -5.24 -26.71
C ASP A 142 -25.54 -4.54 -27.75
N PHE A 143 -25.13 -3.34 -28.14
CA PHE A 143 -25.76 -2.56 -29.21
C PHE A 143 -24.73 -2.15 -30.28
N PRO A 144 -25.16 -2.01 -31.55
CA PRO A 144 -24.25 -1.66 -32.63
C PRO A 144 -23.71 -0.23 -32.50
N THR A 145 -22.58 0.05 -33.12
CA THR A 145 -22.02 1.40 -33.25
C THR A 145 -23.07 2.34 -33.87
N ALA A 146 -23.35 3.44 -33.18
CA ALA A 146 -24.33 4.43 -33.63
C ALA A 146 -23.89 5.11 -34.93
N ALA A 147 -24.84 5.75 -35.63
CA ALA A 147 -24.51 6.57 -36.79
C ALA A 147 -23.71 7.82 -36.36
N LEU A 148 -23.02 8.45 -37.31
CA LEU A 148 -22.34 9.71 -37.07
C LEU A 148 -23.38 10.82 -36.87
N GLU A 149 -23.39 11.43 -35.68
CA GLU A 149 -24.15 12.64 -35.38
C GLU A 149 -23.17 13.80 -35.27
N LEU A 150 -23.42 14.86 -36.04
CA LEU A 150 -22.56 16.04 -36.07
C LEU A 150 -23.13 17.15 -35.19
N PRO A 151 -22.26 17.96 -34.56
CA PRO A 151 -22.69 19.18 -33.89
C PRO A 151 -23.49 20.10 -34.82
N ASN A 152 -24.54 20.74 -34.29
CA ASN A 152 -25.43 21.59 -35.07
C ASN A 152 -24.68 22.64 -35.89
N GLY A 153 -24.86 22.62 -37.20
CA GLY A 153 -24.31 23.62 -38.12
C GLY A 153 -22.86 23.39 -38.55
N LYS A 154 -22.23 22.26 -38.17
CA LYS A 154 -20.87 21.89 -38.60
C LYS A 154 -20.90 20.69 -39.54
N ASP A 155 -20.00 20.67 -40.51
CA ASP A 155 -19.69 19.46 -41.27
C ASP A 155 -18.62 18.61 -40.57
N VAL A 156 -18.33 17.42 -41.12
CA VAL A 156 -17.36 16.48 -40.55
C VAL A 156 -15.97 17.12 -40.38
N TYR A 157 -15.49 17.86 -41.36
CA TYR A 157 -14.13 18.41 -41.36
C TYR A 157 -13.98 19.62 -40.46
N GLN A 158 -15.02 20.45 -40.36
CA GLN A 158 -15.08 21.52 -39.37
C GLN A 158 -15.05 20.95 -37.95
N SER A 159 -15.84 19.92 -37.67
CA SER A 159 -15.82 19.24 -36.37
C SER A 159 -14.46 18.60 -36.06
N LEU A 160 -13.79 18.00 -37.06
CA LEU A 160 -12.43 17.47 -36.90
C LEU A 160 -11.41 18.58 -36.59
N GLN A 161 -11.44 19.69 -37.32
CA GLN A 161 -10.55 20.84 -37.10
C GLN A 161 -10.75 21.47 -35.71
N ASP A 162 -11.99 21.52 -35.24
CA ASP A 162 -12.35 21.93 -33.88
C ASP A 162 -11.99 20.89 -32.81
N LYS A 163 -11.42 19.74 -33.22
CA LYS A 163 -11.04 18.62 -32.38
C LYS A 163 -12.22 18.07 -31.56
N ASP A 164 -13.40 18.01 -32.17
CA ASP A 164 -14.59 17.43 -31.54
C ASP A 164 -14.36 15.93 -31.25
N ILE A 165 -14.18 15.61 -29.97
CA ILE A 165 -13.77 14.28 -29.50
C ILE A 165 -14.80 13.22 -29.90
N THR A 166 -16.09 13.53 -29.83
CA THR A 166 -17.17 12.60 -30.16
C THR A 166 -17.16 12.26 -31.65
N THR A 167 -16.95 13.25 -32.53
CA THR A 167 -16.80 13.04 -33.98
C THR A 167 -15.57 12.18 -34.29
N ILE A 168 -14.41 12.51 -33.71
CA ILE A 168 -13.16 11.73 -33.89
C ILE A 168 -13.38 10.28 -33.47
N ALA A 169 -13.85 10.06 -32.24
CA ALA A 169 -14.02 8.72 -31.69
C ALA A 169 -15.04 7.89 -32.48
N ARG A 170 -16.15 8.51 -32.91
CA ARG A 170 -17.19 7.85 -33.71
C ARG A 170 -16.68 7.47 -35.10
N LEU A 171 -15.93 8.34 -35.78
CA LEU A 171 -15.35 8.02 -37.10
C LEU A 171 -14.41 6.83 -37.02
N ILE A 172 -13.55 6.77 -36.00
CA ILE A 172 -12.66 5.62 -35.79
C ILE A 172 -13.47 4.33 -35.57
N SER A 173 -14.53 4.38 -34.75
CA SER A 173 -15.41 3.21 -34.55
C SER A 173 -16.17 2.79 -35.80
N LEU A 174 -16.55 3.74 -36.66
CA LEU A 174 -17.16 3.43 -37.95
C LEU A 174 -16.16 2.75 -38.87
N ALA A 175 -14.89 3.18 -38.91
CA ALA A 175 -13.86 2.49 -39.66
C ALA A 175 -13.69 1.03 -39.17
N GLU A 176 -13.66 0.82 -37.85
CA GLU A 176 -13.47 -0.51 -37.25
C GLU A 176 -14.66 -1.47 -37.44
N ASN A 177 -15.90 -0.96 -37.49
CA ASN A 177 -17.11 -1.79 -37.38
C ASN A 177 -18.11 -1.62 -38.54
N ARG A 178 -18.09 -0.50 -39.28
CA ARG A 178 -19.05 -0.11 -40.33
C ARG A 178 -18.34 0.66 -41.46
N GLU A 179 -17.34 0.03 -42.08
CA GLU A 179 -16.44 0.62 -43.08
C GLU A 179 -17.17 1.38 -44.21
N GLU A 180 -18.29 0.85 -44.72
CA GLU A 180 -19.09 1.54 -45.75
C GLU A 180 -19.64 2.89 -45.30
N ASP A 181 -19.99 3.06 -44.02
CA ASP A 181 -20.52 4.31 -43.50
C ASP A 181 -19.39 5.29 -43.18
N PHE A 182 -18.22 4.79 -42.80
CA PHE A 182 -17.01 5.58 -42.69
C PHE A 182 -16.63 6.19 -44.05
N LEU A 183 -16.57 5.39 -45.12
CA LEU A 183 -16.22 5.85 -46.47
C LEU A 183 -17.24 6.83 -47.08
N LYS A 184 -18.48 6.87 -46.58
CA LYS A 184 -19.47 7.89 -46.97
C LYS A 184 -19.26 9.21 -46.24
N ALA A 185 -18.75 9.16 -45.01
CA ALA A 185 -18.58 10.32 -44.14
C ALA A 185 -17.18 10.95 -44.24
N PHE A 186 -16.16 10.14 -44.53
CA PHE A 186 -14.76 10.51 -44.57
C PHE A 186 -14.21 10.35 -46.01
N ASP A 187 -13.47 11.36 -46.44
CA ASP A 187 -12.98 11.59 -47.80
C ASP A 187 -11.49 11.92 -47.71
N TYR A 188 -10.65 10.94 -48.03
CA TYR A 188 -9.21 11.04 -47.87
C TYR A 188 -8.60 12.22 -48.65
N ASP A 189 -9.20 12.65 -49.76
CA ASP A 189 -8.69 13.74 -50.60
C ASP A 189 -8.77 15.10 -49.90
N LYS A 190 -9.56 15.21 -48.82
CA LYS A 190 -9.68 16.43 -47.99
C LYS A 190 -8.67 16.47 -46.84
N VAL A 191 -7.94 15.39 -46.59
CA VAL A 191 -6.85 15.37 -45.62
C VAL A 191 -5.64 16.04 -46.25
N ALA A 192 -5.22 17.20 -45.73
CA ALA A 192 -4.11 17.93 -46.31
C ALA A 192 -2.80 17.11 -46.23
N ASP A 193 -2.05 17.08 -47.33
CA ASP A 193 -0.83 16.26 -47.56
C ASP A 193 0.38 16.62 -46.65
N LYS A 194 0.18 17.41 -45.58
CA LYS A 194 1.24 17.93 -44.69
C LYS A 194 0.85 18.05 -43.19
N SER A 195 -0.24 17.45 -42.72
CA SER A 195 -0.91 18.00 -41.53
C SER A 195 -0.55 17.47 -40.13
N ALA A 196 0.20 16.38 -39.95
CA ALA A 196 0.72 15.99 -38.63
C ALA A 196 1.82 14.92 -38.75
N PRO A 197 3.01 15.10 -38.14
CA PRO A 197 4.01 14.04 -38.09
C PRO A 197 3.52 12.86 -37.24
N VAL A 198 3.85 11.63 -37.66
CA VAL A 198 3.53 10.39 -36.96
C VAL A 198 4.82 9.75 -36.42
N LEU A 199 4.91 9.61 -35.10
CA LEU A 199 5.96 8.87 -34.41
C LEU A 199 5.50 7.44 -34.10
N GLY A 200 6.11 6.46 -34.75
CA GLY A 200 5.91 5.05 -34.49
C GLY A 200 6.77 4.57 -33.32
N ILE A 201 6.15 4.05 -32.27
CA ILE A 201 6.84 3.49 -31.10
C ILE A 201 6.55 1.99 -31.05
N THR A 202 7.61 1.19 -31.20
CA THR A 202 7.52 -0.27 -31.13
C THR A 202 8.60 -0.84 -30.22
N GLY A 203 8.56 -2.14 -29.97
CA GLY A 203 9.43 -2.78 -28.99
C GLY A 203 8.89 -4.07 -28.43
N THR A 204 9.76 -4.80 -27.74
CA THR A 204 9.42 -6.09 -27.13
C THR A 204 8.34 -5.94 -26.05
N GLY A 205 7.56 -7.01 -25.85
CA GLY A 205 6.55 -7.05 -24.78
C GLY A 205 7.17 -6.78 -23.40
N GLY A 206 6.57 -5.87 -22.64
CA GLY A 206 7.05 -5.54 -21.28
C GLY A 206 8.30 -4.64 -21.22
N ALA A 207 8.81 -4.14 -22.35
CA ALA A 207 9.94 -3.19 -22.36
C ALA A 207 9.61 -1.82 -21.74
N GLY A 208 8.33 -1.52 -21.51
CA GLY A 208 7.87 -0.26 -20.93
C GLY A 208 7.49 0.80 -21.96
N LYS A 209 6.93 0.39 -23.10
CA LYS A 209 6.51 1.28 -24.20
C LYS A 209 5.49 2.33 -23.75
N SER A 210 4.35 1.92 -23.22
CA SER A 210 3.32 2.86 -22.77
C SER A 210 3.76 3.73 -21.59
N SER A 211 4.69 3.26 -20.75
CA SER A 211 5.34 4.12 -19.75
C SER A 211 6.26 5.18 -20.37
N MET A 212 6.99 4.82 -21.42
CA MET A 212 7.81 5.77 -22.17
C MET A 212 6.94 6.78 -22.92
N VAL A 213 5.85 6.33 -23.56
CA VAL A 213 4.86 7.20 -24.24
C VAL A 213 4.33 8.24 -23.25
N ASP A 214 3.91 7.83 -22.05
CA ASP A 214 3.45 8.76 -21.01
C ASP A 214 4.52 9.80 -20.63
N GLU A 215 5.77 9.37 -20.44
CA GLU A 215 6.88 10.27 -20.14
C GLU A 215 7.14 11.25 -21.30
N LEU A 216 7.04 10.81 -22.56
CA LEU A 216 7.18 11.66 -23.75
C LEU A 216 6.04 12.68 -23.86
N VAL A 217 4.79 12.26 -23.64
CA VAL A 217 3.62 13.15 -23.58
C VAL A 217 3.81 14.20 -22.50
N ARG A 218 4.28 13.80 -21.31
CA ARG A 218 4.59 14.73 -20.21
C ARG A 218 5.58 15.80 -20.64
N ARG A 219 6.72 15.43 -21.25
CA ARG A 219 7.72 16.41 -21.72
C ARG A 219 7.14 17.28 -22.83
N PHE A 220 6.38 16.70 -23.76
CA PHE A 220 5.72 17.43 -24.83
C PHE A 220 4.78 18.53 -24.30
N LEU A 221 3.94 18.21 -23.32
CA LEU A 221 3.03 19.19 -22.72
C LEU A 221 3.75 20.32 -21.97
N ILE A 222 4.96 20.05 -21.44
CA ILE A 222 5.82 21.04 -20.77
C ILE A 222 6.54 21.92 -21.79
N ASP A 223 7.14 21.33 -22.82
CA ASP A 223 7.94 22.03 -23.82
C ASP A 223 7.07 22.86 -24.77
N PHE A 224 5.86 22.37 -25.07
CA PHE A 224 4.93 23.03 -25.98
C PHE A 224 3.58 23.33 -25.29
N PRO A 225 3.39 24.53 -24.71
CA PRO A 225 2.17 24.88 -23.97
C PRO A 225 0.88 24.91 -24.81
N GLU A 226 0.98 25.23 -26.10
CA GLU A 226 -0.17 25.44 -26.99
C GLU A 226 -0.39 24.31 -28.00
N LYS A 227 0.53 23.32 -28.06
CA LYS A 227 0.48 22.23 -29.05
C LYS A 227 -0.35 21.05 -28.53
N SER A 228 -0.93 20.32 -29.47
CA SER A 228 -1.83 19.18 -29.26
C SER A 228 -1.20 17.87 -29.73
N ILE A 229 -1.50 16.78 -29.03
CA ILE A 229 -0.95 15.45 -29.33
C ILE A 229 -2.03 14.37 -29.32
N ALA A 230 -1.96 13.43 -30.26
CA ALA A 230 -2.86 12.28 -30.32
C ALA A 230 -2.10 10.96 -30.18
N LEU A 231 -2.73 9.97 -29.54
CA LEU A 231 -2.16 8.66 -29.28
C LEU A 231 -3.07 7.56 -29.84
N VAL A 232 -2.49 6.61 -30.56
CA VAL A 232 -3.15 5.36 -30.95
C VAL A 232 -2.30 4.23 -30.39
N SER A 233 -2.81 3.50 -29.40
CA SER A 233 -2.11 2.35 -28.81
C SER A 233 -2.82 1.05 -29.21
N VAL A 234 -2.04 0.02 -29.55
CA VAL A 234 -2.57 -1.26 -30.03
C VAL A 234 -2.20 -2.39 -29.06
N ASP A 235 -3.21 -3.13 -28.60
CA ASP A 235 -3.05 -4.28 -27.71
C ASP A 235 -3.52 -5.61 -28.36
N PRO A 236 -2.95 -6.76 -27.96
CA PRO A 236 -3.27 -8.05 -28.57
C PRO A 236 -4.65 -8.59 -28.15
N SER A 237 -5.41 -9.14 -29.10
CA SER A 237 -6.68 -9.83 -28.83
C SER A 237 -6.46 -11.31 -28.44
N LYS A 238 -7.28 -11.84 -27.53
CA LYS A 238 -7.25 -13.28 -27.20
C LYS A 238 -7.97 -14.10 -28.26
N LYS A 239 -7.22 -14.94 -28.99
CA LYS A 239 -7.76 -15.83 -30.04
C LYS A 239 -8.93 -16.71 -29.58
N LYS A 240 -8.90 -17.23 -28.35
CA LYS A 240 -9.90 -18.18 -27.85
C LYS A 240 -11.26 -17.52 -27.57
N THR A 241 -11.26 -16.30 -27.06
CA THR A 241 -12.48 -15.63 -26.58
C THR A 241 -12.94 -14.50 -27.49
N GLY A 242 -12.04 -13.97 -28.33
CA GLY A 242 -12.30 -12.80 -29.17
C GLY A 242 -12.20 -11.46 -28.42
N GLY A 243 -12.09 -11.48 -27.09
CA GLY A 243 -11.94 -10.29 -26.26
C GLY A 243 -10.49 -9.82 -26.13
N ALA A 244 -10.30 -8.58 -25.67
CA ALA A 244 -8.99 -7.97 -25.48
C ALA A 244 -8.91 -7.23 -24.14
N LEU A 245 -7.70 -7.15 -23.57
CA LEU A 245 -7.42 -6.26 -22.45
C LEU A 245 -6.57 -5.14 -23.02
N LEU A 246 -7.17 -3.96 -23.15
CA LEU A 246 -6.53 -2.75 -23.64
C LEU A 246 -5.92 -2.05 -22.42
N GLY A 247 -4.67 -2.42 -22.13
CA GLY A 247 -3.93 -2.13 -20.91
C GLY A 247 -2.89 -1.01 -21.05
N ASP A 248 -2.73 -0.40 -22.22
CA ASP A 248 -1.78 0.73 -22.35
C ASP A 248 -2.26 1.97 -21.58
N ARG A 249 -3.56 2.28 -21.65
CA ARG A 249 -4.13 3.49 -21.04
C ARG A 249 -3.97 3.56 -19.51
N ILE A 250 -3.90 2.43 -18.79
CA ILE A 250 -3.66 2.44 -17.33
C ILE A 250 -2.30 3.03 -16.94
N ARG A 251 -1.33 3.01 -17.87
CA ARG A 251 0.04 3.50 -17.63
C ARG A 251 0.17 5.03 -17.84
N MET A 252 -0.84 5.63 -18.44
CA MET A 252 -0.82 7.02 -18.89
C MET A 252 -1.35 7.96 -17.79
N ASN A 253 -0.46 8.65 -17.10
CA ASN A 253 -0.82 9.65 -16.09
C ASN A 253 -1.01 11.05 -16.69
N SER A 254 -0.33 11.35 -17.79
CA SER A 254 -0.21 12.70 -18.36
C SER A 254 -1.27 13.02 -19.42
N ILE A 255 -2.12 12.05 -19.76
CA ILE A 255 -3.08 12.16 -20.87
C ILE A 255 -4.41 12.79 -20.47
N ASN A 256 -4.68 12.98 -19.17
CA ASN A 256 -5.87 13.68 -18.70
C ASN A 256 -5.70 15.19 -18.88
N ASN A 257 -5.65 15.63 -20.14
CA ASN A 257 -5.43 17.00 -20.55
C ASN A 257 -6.24 17.25 -21.83
N PRO A 258 -6.93 18.39 -21.96
CA PRO A 258 -7.74 18.70 -23.15
C PRO A 258 -6.92 18.75 -24.45
N ARG A 259 -5.58 18.89 -24.37
CA ARG A 259 -4.67 18.88 -25.53
C ARG A 259 -4.25 17.48 -25.97
N VAL A 260 -4.71 16.44 -25.28
CA VAL A 260 -4.35 15.05 -25.54
C VAL A 260 -5.59 14.24 -25.91
N TYR A 261 -5.53 13.55 -27.05
CA TYR A 261 -6.50 12.51 -27.42
C TYR A 261 -5.82 11.15 -27.43
N MET A 262 -6.52 10.11 -26.96
CA MET A 262 -6.01 8.75 -27.05
C MET A 262 -7.12 7.78 -27.43
N ARG A 263 -6.79 6.81 -28.28
CA ARG A 263 -7.65 5.69 -28.68
C ARG A 263 -6.90 4.38 -28.53
N SER A 264 -7.52 3.39 -27.89
CA SER A 264 -6.95 2.06 -27.71
C SER A 264 -7.56 1.07 -28.71
N LEU A 265 -6.76 0.48 -29.58
CA LEU A 265 -7.22 -0.49 -30.58
C LEU A 265 -6.83 -1.91 -30.19
N ALA A 266 -7.67 -2.86 -30.57
CA ALA A 266 -7.33 -4.28 -30.49
C ALA A 266 -6.82 -4.75 -31.86
N THR A 267 -5.79 -5.60 -31.88
CA THR A 267 -5.28 -6.20 -33.14
C THR A 267 -6.37 -6.91 -33.96
N ARG A 268 -7.36 -7.54 -33.30
CA ARG A 268 -8.48 -8.30 -33.91
C ARG A 268 -8.07 -9.43 -34.88
N GLN A 269 -6.78 -9.67 -35.04
CA GLN A 269 -6.17 -10.65 -35.93
C GLN A 269 -5.05 -11.40 -35.17
N SER A 270 -4.73 -12.61 -35.62
CA SER A 270 -3.65 -13.40 -35.00
C SER A 270 -2.31 -13.08 -35.63
N ASN A 271 -1.27 -12.90 -34.79
CA ASN A 271 0.14 -12.76 -35.18
C ASN A 271 0.51 -11.45 -35.90
N LEU A 272 -0.27 -10.39 -35.72
CA LEU A 272 0.07 -9.04 -36.22
C LEU A 272 0.26 -8.09 -35.05
N ALA A 273 1.19 -7.15 -35.21
CA ALA A 273 1.53 -6.17 -34.18
C ALA A 273 0.54 -4.99 -34.15
N LEU A 274 -0.11 -4.72 -35.29
CA LEU A 274 -1.03 -3.62 -35.54
C LEU A 274 -2.46 -4.11 -35.85
N SER A 275 -3.43 -3.21 -35.74
CA SER A 275 -4.80 -3.44 -36.24
C SER A 275 -4.87 -3.05 -37.71
N LYS A 276 -5.67 -3.77 -38.50
CA LYS A 276 -5.96 -3.42 -39.90
C LYS A 276 -6.43 -1.97 -40.07
N TYR A 277 -7.06 -1.40 -39.05
CA TYR A 277 -7.72 -0.09 -39.08
C TYR A 277 -6.88 1.08 -38.54
N VAL A 278 -5.57 0.85 -38.34
CA VAL A 278 -4.66 1.87 -37.80
C VAL A 278 -4.52 3.06 -38.75
N GLU A 279 -4.44 2.80 -40.06
CA GLU A 279 -4.30 3.86 -41.06
C GLU A 279 -5.50 4.81 -41.03
N GLU A 280 -6.72 4.27 -40.99
CA GLU A 280 -7.95 5.07 -40.90
C GLU A 280 -7.97 5.93 -39.65
N ALA A 281 -7.53 5.40 -38.50
CA ALA A 281 -7.44 6.18 -37.26
C ALA A 281 -6.42 7.33 -37.39
N ILE A 282 -5.25 7.08 -37.99
CA ILE A 282 -4.24 8.11 -38.25
C ILE A 282 -4.79 9.19 -39.18
N GLN A 283 -5.47 8.81 -40.26
CA GLN A 283 -6.02 9.75 -41.24
C GLN A 283 -7.09 10.65 -40.60
N VAL A 284 -7.96 10.11 -39.75
CA VAL A 284 -8.92 10.91 -38.96
C VAL A 284 -8.19 11.93 -38.06
N LEU A 285 -7.11 11.52 -37.40
CA LEU A 285 -6.32 12.39 -36.52
C LEU A 285 -5.51 13.45 -37.30
N LYS A 286 -5.00 13.11 -38.48
CA LYS A 286 -4.37 14.06 -39.41
C LYS A 286 -5.37 15.10 -39.90
N ALA A 287 -6.61 14.70 -40.18
CA ALA A 287 -7.70 15.60 -40.54
C ALA A 287 -8.12 16.51 -39.37
N ALA A 288 -7.97 16.03 -38.13
CA ALA A 288 -8.19 16.81 -36.91
C ALA A 288 -7.05 17.78 -36.55
N GLN A 289 -5.97 17.81 -37.35
CA GLN A 289 -4.85 18.76 -37.22
C GLN A 289 -4.22 18.74 -35.81
N TYR A 290 -3.90 17.54 -35.31
CA TYR A 290 -3.01 17.40 -34.15
C TYR A 290 -1.57 17.74 -34.56
N ASP A 291 -0.78 18.30 -33.64
CA ASP A 291 0.60 18.72 -33.96
C ASP A 291 1.60 17.55 -33.95
N LEU A 292 1.26 16.46 -33.27
CA LEU A 292 2.01 15.21 -33.25
C LEU A 292 1.05 14.03 -33.02
N ILE A 293 1.25 12.94 -33.76
CA ILE A 293 0.53 11.67 -33.55
C ILE A 293 1.55 10.62 -33.11
N ILE A 294 1.28 9.90 -32.03
CA ILE A 294 2.07 8.74 -31.61
C ILE A 294 1.27 7.47 -31.89
N LEU A 295 1.89 6.52 -32.56
CA LEU A 295 1.36 5.18 -32.77
C LEU A 295 2.20 4.19 -31.96
N GLU A 296 1.59 3.55 -30.96
CA GLU A 296 2.20 2.48 -30.17
C GLU A 296 1.71 1.11 -30.64
N THR A 297 2.65 0.21 -30.94
CA THR A 297 2.31 -1.18 -31.29
C THR A 297 2.09 -2.06 -30.06
N SER A 298 1.50 -3.23 -30.28
CA SER A 298 1.58 -4.32 -29.30
C SER A 298 3.04 -4.82 -29.15
N GLY A 299 3.30 -5.74 -28.22
CA GLY A 299 4.64 -6.32 -28.07
C GLY A 299 5.07 -7.10 -29.30
N ILE A 300 6.15 -6.67 -29.97
CA ILE A 300 6.61 -7.28 -31.23
C ILE A 300 7.64 -8.39 -31.02
N GLY A 301 7.72 -9.28 -32.01
CA GLY A 301 8.82 -10.23 -32.17
C GLY A 301 10.09 -9.59 -32.75
N GLN A 302 11.08 -10.42 -33.09
CA GLN A 302 12.35 -9.92 -33.65
C GLN A 302 12.26 -9.43 -35.10
N SER A 303 11.26 -9.88 -35.87
CA SER A 303 11.15 -9.64 -37.32
C SER A 303 9.96 -8.76 -37.74
N ASP A 304 9.40 -7.99 -36.81
CA ASP A 304 8.18 -7.20 -37.03
C ASP A 304 8.53 -5.75 -37.35
N THR A 305 8.12 -5.25 -38.52
CA THR A 305 8.45 -3.90 -39.00
C THR A 305 7.24 -3.10 -39.50
N GLU A 306 6.02 -3.61 -39.33
CA GLU A 306 4.77 -3.01 -39.87
C GLU A 306 4.54 -1.56 -39.42
N ILE A 307 5.11 -1.16 -38.29
CA ILE A 307 5.02 0.21 -37.77
C ILE A 307 5.57 1.26 -38.74
N LEU A 308 6.53 0.88 -39.60
CA LEU A 308 7.20 1.78 -40.53
C LEU A 308 6.29 2.21 -41.68
N ASP A 309 5.31 1.38 -42.04
CA ASP A 309 4.36 1.69 -43.12
C ASP A 309 3.38 2.81 -42.71
N HIS A 310 3.28 3.07 -41.40
CA HIS A 310 2.33 4.01 -40.81
C HIS A 310 3.00 5.14 -40.00
N SER A 311 4.34 5.30 -40.07
CA SER A 311 5.07 6.31 -39.30
C SER A 311 6.13 7.05 -40.11
N ASP A 312 6.34 8.33 -39.79
CA ASP A 312 7.36 9.17 -40.43
C ASP A 312 8.72 9.01 -39.73
N ALA A 313 8.70 8.83 -38.40
CA ALA A 313 9.86 8.54 -37.57
C ALA A 313 9.57 7.37 -36.64
N SER A 314 10.59 6.59 -36.29
CA SER A 314 10.44 5.37 -35.51
C SER A 314 11.36 5.30 -34.28
N LEU A 315 10.79 4.82 -33.17
CA LEU A 315 11.49 4.54 -31.92
C LEU A 315 11.35 3.06 -31.58
N TYR A 316 12.49 2.36 -31.44
CA TYR A 316 12.53 0.99 -30.95
C TYR A 316 12.89 0.96 -29.47
N ILE A 317 12.01 0.39 -28.64
CA ILE A 317 12.21 0.25 -27.20
C ILE A 317 12.52 -1.20 -26.85
N MET A 318 13.63 -1.42 -26.14
CA MET A 318 14.07 -2.73 -25.66
C MET A 318 14.54 -2.67 -24.20
N THR A 319 14.77 -3.83 -23.59
CA THR A 319 15.41 -3.93 -22.26
C THR A 319 16.87 -4.35 -22.40
N PRO A 320 17.70 -4.23 -21.34
CA PRO A 320 19.04 -4.82 -21.30
C PRO A 320 19.07 -6.34 -21.47
N GLU A 321 17.94 -7.03 -21.33
CA GLU A 321 17.82 -8.49 -21.32
C GLU A 321 17.40 -9.02 -22.71
N PHE A 322 18.32 -9.03 -23.67
CA PHE A 322 18.09 -9.55 -25.04
C PHE A 322 18.84 -10.86 -25.34
N GLY A 323 19.50 -11.45 -24.34
CA GLY A 323 20.33 -12.64 -24.49
C GLY A 323 21.76 -12.31 -24.93
N ALA A 324 22.33 -13.10 -25.83
CA ALA A 324 23.68 -12.87 -26.35
C ALA A 324 23.69 -11.72 -27.38
N ALA A 325 24.82 -11.01 -27.51
CA ALA A 325 24.98 -9.92 -28.48
C ALA A 325 24.64 -10.32 -29.94
N THR A 326 24.86 -11.59 -30.32
CA THR A 326 24.49 -12.12 -31.65
C THR A 326 22.98 -12.15 -31.91
N GLN A 327 22.13 -12.00 -30.89
CA GLN A 327 20.69 -11.86 -31.08
C GLN A 327 20.32 -10.49 -31.67
N LEU A 328 21.14 -9.46 -31.46
CA LEU A 328 20.90 -8.13 -31.99
C LEU A 328 20.95 -8.12 -33.53
N GLU A 329 21.73 -9.02 -34.14
CA GLU A 329 21.80 -9.22 -35.59
C GLU A 329 20.50 -9.78 -36.20
N LYS A 330 19.54 -10.21 -35.38
CA LYS A 330 18.25 -10.77 -35.81
C LYS A 330 17.07 -9.84 -35.57
N ILE A 331 17.30 -8.67 -34.96
CA ILE A 331 16.25 -7.72 -34.64
C ILE A 331 16.15 -6.75 -35.81
N ASP A 332 15.17 -6.98 -36.68
CA ASP A 332 14.98 -6.18 -37.90
C ASP A 332 14.78 -4.70 -37.57
N MET A 333 14.08 -4.39 -36.47
CA MET A 333 13.91 -2.99 -36.04
C MET A 333 15.23 -2.25 -35.76
N LEU A 334 16.37 -2.93 -35.50
CA LEU A 334 17.67 -2.25 -35.38
C LEU A 334 18.24 -1.81 -36.73
N ASP A 335 17.74 -2.34 -37.85
CA ASP A 335 18.09 -1.88 -39.20
C ASP A 335 17.29 -0.63 -39.62
N PHE A 336 16.09 -0.45 -39.06
CA PHE A 336 15.15 0.58 -39.53
C PHE A 336 14.85 1.69 -38.52
N ALA A 337 15.05 1.45 -37.22
CA ALA A 337 14.72 2.44 -36.20
C ALA A 337 15.57 3.71 -36.36
N ASP A 338 14.92 4.87 -36.27
CA ASP A 338 15.65 6.14 -36.24
C ASP A 338 16.37 6.36 -34.91
N ILE A 339 15.73 5.90 -33.84
CA ILE A 339 16.21 6.02 -32.47
C ILE A 339 15.93 4.71 -31.74
N VAL A 340 16.86 4.31 -30.88
CA VAL A 340 16.70 3.15 -30.00
C VAL A 340 16.75 3.58 -28.55
N ALA A 341 15.80 3.11 -27.74
CA ALA A 341 15.79 3.28 -26.30
C ALA A 341 15.96 1.93 -25.60
N ILE A 342 17.02 1.79 -24.82
CA ILE A 342 17.22 0.67 -23.90
C ILE A 342 16.61 1.10 -22.56
N ASN A 343 15.33 0.82 -22.41
CA ASN A 343 14.57 1.15 -21.21
C ASN A 343 14.81 0.13 -20.09
N LYS A 344 14.45 0.47 -18.84
CA LYS A 344 14.86 -0.28 -17.64
C LYS A 344 16.39 -0.34 -17.52
N PHE A 345 17.02 0.79 -17.78
CA PHE A 345 18.49 0.92 -17.78
C PHE A 345 19.12 0.75 -16.39
N ASP A 346 18.29 0.62 -15.36
CA ASP A 346 18.68 0.25 -14.01
C ASP A 346 18.93 -1.26 -13.82
N LYS A 347 18.59 -2.09 -14.81
CA LYS A 347 18.85 -3.53 -14.80
C LYS A 347 20.33 -3.85 -14.95
N ARG A 348 20.71 -5.01 -14.43
CA ARG A 348 22.09 -5.51 -14.54
C ARG A 348 22.47 -5.70 -16.01
N GLY A 349 23.68 -5.27 -16.37
CA GLY A 349 24.17 -5.39 -17.74
C GLY A 349 23.71 -4.28 -18.69
N ALA A 350 22.98 -3.27 -18.22
CA ALA A 350 22.51 -2.15 -19.03
C ALA A 350 23.62 -1.39 -19.77
N LEU A 351 24.79 -1.18 -19.14
CA LEU A 351 25.93 -0.53 -19.79
C LEU A 351 26.51 -1.38 -20.93
N ASP A 352 26.63 -2.69 -20.73
CA ASP A 352 27.07 -3.62 -21.79
C ASP A 352 26.03 -3.68 -22.92
N ALA A 353 24.74 -3.73 -22.58
CA ALA A 353 23.63 -3.64 -23.52
C ALA A 353 23.71 -2.36 -24.37
N LEU A 354 23.96 -1.20 -23.76
CA LEU A 354 24.12 0.07 -24.47
C LEU A 354 25.27 0.01 -25.48
N ARG A 355 26.42 -0.49 -25.06
CA ARG A 355 27.59 -0.64 -25.93
C ARG A 355 27.28 -1.57 -27.10
N ASP A 356 26.68 -2.72 -26.84
CA ASP A 356 26.45 -3.74 -27.85
C ASP A 356 25.39 -3.31 -28.87
N VAL A 357 24.32 -2.65 -28.42
CA VAL A 357 23.29 -2.07 -29.29
C VAL A 357 23.83 -0.88 -30.09
N LYS A 358 24.63 0.01 -29.50
CA LYS A 358 25.32 1.10 -30.24
C LYS A 358 26.18 0.55 -31.37
N LYS A 359 26.99 -0.48 -31.08
CA LYS A 359 27.81 -1.15 -32.10
C LYS A 359 26.96 -1.83 -33.16
N GLN A 360 25.86 -2.48 -32.79
CA GLN A 360 25.00 -3.12 -33.78
C GLN A 360 24.30 -2.08 -34.66
N TYR A 361 23.78 -1.00 -34.09
CA TYR A 361 23.20 0.11 -34.83
C TYR A 361 24.19 0.70 -35.84
N GLN A 362 25.43 0.94 -35.40
CA GLN A 362 26.51 1.43 -36.25
C GLN A 362 26.77 0.50 -37.45
N ARG A 363 26.79 -0.82 -37.21
CA ARG A 363 27.00 -1.84 -38.26
C ARG A 363 25.86 -1.85 -39.27
N ASN A 364 24.63 -1.88 -38.77
CA ASN A 364 23.42 -1.92 -39.59
C ASN A 364 23.33 -0.71 -40.54
N HIS A 365 23.77 0.46 -40.06
CA HIS A 365 23.74 1.72 -40.82
C HIS A 365 25.06 2.06 -41.54
N ASN A 366 26.07 1.18 -41.49
CA ASN A 366 27.41 1.38 -42.09
C ASN A 366 28.13 2.67 -41.64
N LEU A 367 27.92 3.12 -40.40
CA LEU A 367 28.45 4.38 -39.85
C LEU A 367 29.85 4.23 -39.23
N TRP A 368 30.79 3.64 -39.95
CA TRP A 368 32.12 3.28 -39.43
C TRP A 368 33.02 4.47 -39.07
N ASP A 369 32.78 5.62 -39.69
CA ASP A 369 33.54 6.87 -39.47
C ASP A 369 32.98 7.72 -38.31
N VAL A 370 31.84 7.33 -37.74
CA VAL A 370 31.20 8.03 -36.61
C VAL A 370 31.57 7.32 -35.31
N ASN A 371 31.80 8.08 -34.23
CA ASN A 371 32.07 7.49 -32.93
C ASN A 371 30.84 6.68 -32.45
N PRO A 372 30.97 5.41 -32.02
CA PRO A 372 29.87 4.64 -31.46
C PRO A 372 29.07 5.35 -30.37
N ASP A 373 29.72 6.23 -29.58
CA ASP A 373 29.05 6.98 -28.53
C ASP A 373 28.02 7.99 -29.04
N GLU A 374 28.12 8.42 -30.31
CA GLU A 374 27.21 9.35 -30.98
C GLU A 374 26.01 8.65 -31.66
N MET A 375 25.96 7.31 -31.66
CA MET A 375 24.81 6.58 -32.21
C MET A 375 23.54 6.94 -31.44
N PRO A 376 22.36 7.02 -32.11
CA PRO A 376 21.08 7.43 -31.53
C PRO A 376 20.45 6.32 -30.66
N VAL A 377 21.23 5.82 -29.70
CA VAL A 377 20.86 4.77 -28.77
C VAL A 377 21.00 5.30 -27.35
N PHE A 378 19.89 5.34 -26.62
CA PHE A 378 19.80 5.97 -25.31
C PHE A 378 19.45 4.94 -24.23
N GLY A 379 20.10 5.03 -23.07
CA GLY A 379 19.68 4.30 -21.87
C GLY A 379 18.64 5.11 -21.11
N THR A 380 17.48 4.54 -20.83
CA THR A 380 16.37 5.25 -20.18
C THR A 380 15.75 4.46 -19.03
N ILE A 381 15.16 5.18 -18.08
CA ILE A 381 14.42 4.61 -16.95
C ILE A 381 13.09 5.34 -16.86
N ALA A 382 12.10 4.92 -17.67
CA ALA A 382 10.79 5.58 -17.68
C ALA A 382 10.03 5.50 -16.33
N SER A 383 10.40 4.57 -15.45
CA SER A 383 9.85 4.47 -14.08
C SER A 383 10.43 5.51 -13.13
N GLN A 384 11.59 6.10 -13.45
CA GLN A 384 12.22 7.14 -12.65
C GLN A 384 11.69 8.50 -13.09
N PHE A 385 11.10 9.21 -12.14
CA PHE A 385 10.61 10.56 -12.39
C PHE A 385 11.75 11.50 -12.81
N ASN A 386 11.53 12.25 -13.89
CA ASN A 386 12.51 13.18 -14.46
C ASN A 386 13.88 12.54 -14.78
N ASP A 387 13.87 11.28 -15.24
CA ASP A 387 15.06 10.56 -15.68
C ASP A 387 15.87 11.36 -16.74
N PRO A 388 17.16 11.66 -16.50
CA PRO A 388 18.01 12.34 -17.46
C PRO A 388 18.15 11.62 -18.80
N GLY A 389 18.16 10.28 -18.79
CA GLY A 389 18.22 9.49 -20.03
C GLY A 389 16.98 9.71 -20.91
N THR A 390 15.80 9.68 -20.29
CA THR A 390 14.52 9.95 -20.95
C THR A 390 14.42 11.40 -21.45
N ASN A 391 15.02 12.36 -20.73
CA ASN A 391 15.09 13.76 -21.17
C ASN A 391 15.95 13.94 -22.43
N GLN A 392 17.10 13.26 -22.51
CA GLN A 392 17.94 13.22 -23.72
C GLN A 392 17.23 12.54 -24.90
N LEU A 393 16.54 11.42 -24.62
CA LEU A 393 15.75 10.71 -25.61
C LEU A 393 14.64 11.60 -26.18
N TYR A 394 13.87 12.28 -25.33
CA TYR A 394 12.79 13.17 -25.74
C TYR A 394 13.27 14.24 -26.73
N LYS A 395 14.35 14.96 -26.39
CA LYS A 395 14.91 15.99 -27.26
C LYS A 395 15.35 15.42 -28.61
N SER A 396 16.02 14.26 -28.59
CA SER A 396 16.49 13.59 -29.80
C SER A 396 15.33 13.13 -30.69
N ILE A 397 14.22 12.65 -30.11
CA ILE A 397 13.00 12.28 -30.83
C ILE A 397 12.40 13.50 -31.53
N ILE A 398 12.21 14.61 -30.81
CA ILE A 398 11.61 15.81 -31.40
C ILE A 398 12.51 16.35 -32.53
N ASP A 399 13.82 16.43 -32.31
CA ASP A 399 14.76 16.89 -33.32
C ASP A 399 14.72 15.99 -34.58
N LYS A 400 14.62 14.66 -34.41
CA LYS A 400 14.50 13.69 -35.52
C LYS A 400 13.17 13.78 -36.27
N VAL A 401 12.06 13.99 -35.55
CA VAL A 401 10.74 14.23 -36.16
C VAL A 401 10.78 15.49 -37.01
N VAL A 402 11.35 16.58 -36.50
CA VAL A 402 11.53 17.84 -37.25
C VAL A 402 12.43 17.64 -38.47
N GLU A 403 13.54 16.93 -38.33
CA GLU A 403 14.47 16.62 -39.42
C GLU A 403 13.78 15.90 -40.59
N LYS A 404 12.96 14.87 -40.29
CA LYS A 404 12.31 14.06 -41.32
C LYS A 404 11.08 14.70 -41.96
N THR A 405 10.29 15.43 -41.17
CA THR A 405 8.96 15.91 -41.60
C THR A 405 8.91 17.40 -41.89
N GLY A 406 9.87 18.17 -41.37
CA GLY A 406 9.84 19.64 -41.39
C GLY A 406 8.77 20.26 -40.47
N ALA A 407 8.23 19.49 -39.51
CA ALA A 407 7.22 19.97 -38.57
C ALA A 407 7.71 21.16 -37.71
N ASP A 408 6.80 22.06 -37.32
CA ASP A 408 7.10 23.21 -36.46
C ASP A 408 7.08 22.82 -34.96
N LEU A 409 8.04 21.97 -34.57
CA LEU A 409 8.23 21.46 -33.21
C LEU A 409 9.62 21.83 -32.67
N LYS A 410 9.92 23.13 -32.57
CA LYS A 410 11.22 23.61 -32.04
C LYS A 410 11.26 23.53 -30.52
N SER A 411 11.83 22.45 -30.01
CA SER A 411 11.95 22.20 -28.57
C SER A 411 12.89 23.19 -27.86
N THR A 412 12.41 23.74 -26.73
CA THR A 412 13.16 24.59 -25.78
C THR A 412 13.64 23.84 -24.54
N PHE A 413 13.41 22.53 -24.50
CA PHE A 413 13.71 21.67 -23.37
C PHE A 413 15.21 21.64 -23.03
N GLU A 414 15.59 22.07 -21.83
CA GLU A 414 16.97 22.07 -21.37
C GLU A 414 17.42 20.67 -20.91
N ILE A 415 18.55 20.20 -21.43
CA ILE A 415 19.19 18.95 -20.99
C ILE A 415 20.23 19.28 -19.92
N THR A 416 20.04 18.81 -18.69
CA THR A 416 21.10 18.80 -17.69
C THR A 416 22.09 17.66 -18.00
N LYS A 417 23.38 17.97 -18.08
CA LYS A 417 24.46 16.99 -18.36
C LYS A 417 24.86 16.13 -17.16
N GLU A 418 24.13 16.20 -16.05
CA GLU A 418 24.44 15.36 -14.89
C GLU A 418 24.26 13.90 -15.28
N MET A 419 25.34 13.13 -15.18
CA MET A 419 25.26 11.68 -15.27
C MET A 419 24.37 11.22 -14.12
N SER A 420 23.24 10.61 -14.46
CA SER A 420 22.35 9.94 -13.51
C SER A 420 23.11 8.77 -12.87
N GLU A 421 23.87 9.00 -11.81
CA GLU A 421 24.13 7.93 -10.87
C GLU A 421 22.81 7.64 -10.18
N LYS A 422 22.14 6.55 -10.59
CA LYS A 422 20.90 6.09 -9.97
C LYS A 422 21.13 5.94 -8.47
N ILE A 423 20.33 6.63 -7.66
CA ILE A 423 20.24 6.37 -6.23
C ILE A 423 19.42 5.09 -6.08
N PHE A 424 20.11 3.95 -6.01
CA PHE A 424 19.46 2.67 -5.74
C PHE A 424 18.88 2.70 -4.32
N VAL A 425 17.57 2.42 -4.19
CA VAL A 425 16.94 2.20 -2.88
C VAL A 425 17.69 1.07 -2.16
N ILE A 426 17.83 -0.07 -2.82
CA ILE A 426 18.64 -1.20 -2.36
C ILE A 426 19.83 -1.38 -3.33
N PRO A 427 21.08 -1.31 -2.85
CA PRO A 427 22.25 -1.54 -3.69
C PRO A 427 22.20 -2.92 -4.36
N PRO A 428 22.59 -3.07 -5.64
CA PRO A 428 22.54 -4.35 -6.36
C PRO A 428 23.26 -5.50 -5.65
N ALA A 429 24.35 -5.22 -4.92
CA ALA A 429 25.11 -6.19 -4.14
C ALA A 429 24.32 -6.80 -2.96
N ARG A 430 23.21 -6.19 -2.55
CA ARG A 430 22.37 -6.59 -1.42
C ARG A 430 21.05 -7.23 -1.84
N THR A 431 20.81 -7.45 -3.13
CA THR A 431 19.54 -7.98 -3.67
C THR A 431 19.11 -9.35 -3.13
N ARG A 432 20.04 -10.15 -2.58
CA ARG A 432 19.79 -11.49 -2.02
C ARG A 432 19.54 -11.54 -0.51
N TYR A 433 19.28 -10.38 0.11
CA TYR A 433 19.11 -10.24 1.56
C TYR A 433 18.09 -11.22 2.17
N LEU A 434 16.97 -11.51 1.50
CA LEU A 434 15.92 -12.42 2.00
C LEU A 434 16.39 -13.89 2.04
N SER A 435 17.04 -14.41 0.99
CA SER A 435 17.63 -15.76 1.06
C SER A 435 18.75 -15.84 2.09
N GLU A 436 19.58 -14.80 2.24
CA GLU A 436 20.59 -14.78 3.30
C GLU A 436 19.95 -14.81 4.71
N ILE A 437 18.76 -14.22 4.88
CA ILE A 437 17.97 -14.32 6.12
C ILE A 437 17.43 -15.75 6.29
N ALA A 438 16.91 -16.36 5.22
CA ALA A 438 16.40 -17.72 5.26
C ALA A 438 17.51 -18.73 5.60
N GLU A 439 18.68 -18.62 4.97
CA GLU A 439 19.89 -19.40 5.28
C GLU A 439 20.33 -19.19 6.73
N ASN A 440 20.30 -17.95 7.23
CA ASN A 440 20.63 -17.63 8.62
C ASN A 440 19.69 -18.32 9.63
N ASN A 441 18.37 -18.26 9.38
CA ASN A 441 17.36 -18.84 10.26
C ASN A 441 17.45 -20.38 10.26
N ARG A 442 17.50 -21.01 9.09
CA ARG A 442 17.70 -22.46 8.96
C ARG A 442 19.02 -22.90 9.59
N GLY A 443 20.09 -22.10 9.43
CA GLY A 443 21.39 -22.34 10.06
C GLY A 443 21.33 -22.28 11.59
N TYR A 444 20.58 -21.34 12.15
CA TYR A 444 20.32 -21.30 13.59
C TYR A 444 19.59 -22.56 14.05
N ASP A 445 18.54 -22.98 13.35
CA ASP A 445 17.77 -24.18 13.73
C ASP A 445 18.60 -25.46 13.64
N ALA A 446 19.44 -25.60 12.61
CA ALA A 446 20.40 -26.69 12.51
C ALA A 446 21.40 -26.70 13.69
N LYS A 447 21.89 -25.52 14.12
CA LYS A 447 22.74 -25.40 15.33
C LYS A 447 21.97 -25.83 16.58
N VAL A 448 20.70 -25.43 16.73
CA VAL A 448 19.87 -25.84 17.87
C VAL A 448 19.70 -27.35 17.91
N VAL A 449 19.37 -27.99 16.77
CA VAL A 449 19.22 -29.45 16.69
C VAL A 449 20.52 -30.16 17.06
N SER A 450 21.66 -29.71 16.53
CA SER A 450 22.97 -30.27 16.87
C SER A 450 23.30 -30.15 18.36
N GLN A 451 23.06 -28.98 18.96
CA GLN A 451 23.33 -28.73 20.38
C GLN A 451 22.36 -29.52 21.30
N LYS A 452 21.09 -29.63 20.92
CA LYS A 452 20.10 -30.48 21.57
C LYS A 452 20.57 -31.93 21.62
N GLU A 453 21.05 -32.49 20.51
CA GLU A 453 21.51 -33.88 20.45
C GLU A 453 22.72 -34.13 21.36
N VAL A 454 23.66 -33.17 21.42
CA VAL A 454 24.79 -33.24 22.36
C VAL A 454 24.29 -33.23 23.80
N ALA A 455 23.42 -32.27 24.16
CA ALA A 455 22.84 -32.19 25.50
C ALA A 455 22.07 -33.47 25.90
N GLN A 456 21.34 -34.07 24.96
CA GLN A 456 20.63 -35.33 25.19
C GLN A 456 21.57 -36.49 25.50
N LYS A 457 22.69 -36.60 24.77
CA LYS A 457 23.71 -37.62 25.04
C LYS A 457 24.37 -37.42 26.40
N LEU A 458 24.69 -36.17 26.75
CA LEU A 458 25.22 -35.82 28.06
C LEU A 458 24.25 -36.18 29.19
N TYR A 459 22.95 -35.93 29.02
CA TYR A 459 21.93 -36.37 29.97
C TYR A 459 21.86 -37.89 30.10
N GLY A 460 22.03 -38.62 28.99
CA GLY A 460 22.13 -40.08 28.98
C GLY A 460 23.33 -40.59 29.81
N PHE A 461 24.51 -39.98 29.65
CA PHE A 461 25.68 -40.29 30.49
C PHE A 461 25.41 -39.97 31.96
N PHE A 462 24.83 -38.80 32.26
CA PHE A 462 24.45 -38.40 33.61
C PHE A 462 23.53 -39.44 34.28
N LYS A 463 22.47 -39.87 33.59
CA LYS A 463 21.54 -40.91 34.09
C LYS A 463 22.20 -42.28 34.24
N THR A 464 23.13 -42.62 33.37
CA THR A 464 23.90 -43.87 33.48
C THR A 464 24.82 -43.82 34.71
N ILE A 465 25.51 -42.70 34.94
CA ILE A 465 26.35 -42.47 36.12
C ILE A 465 25.50 -42.51 37.40
N GLU A 466 24.33 -41.87 37.41
CA GLU A 466 23.36 -41.94 38.52
C GLU A 466 23.01 -43.39 38.87
N THR A 467 22.66 -44.18 37.85
CA THR A 467 22.28 -45.59 38.01
C THR A 467 23.43 -46.44 38.56
N LEU A 468 24.63 -46.29 38.01
CA LEU A 468 25.80 -47.10 38.40
C LEU A 468 26.40 -46.69 39.74
N SER A 469 26.26 -45.42 40.12
CA SER A 469 26.75 -44.90 41.40
C SER A 469 25.74 -45.07 42.54
N GLY A 470 24.46 -45.31 42.22
CA GLY A 470 23.37 -45.37 43.20
C GLY A 470 23.07 -44.03 43.87
N LYS A 471 23.62 -42.93 43.35
CA LYS A 471 23.51 -41.57 43.89
C LYS A 471 23.28 -40.59 42.76
N MET A 472 22.55 -39.51 43.04
CA MET A 472 22.36 -38.44 42.06
C MET A 472 23.67 -37.63 41.89
N PRO A 473 24.26 -37.59 40.69
CA PRO A 473 25.47 -36.82 40.44
C PRO A 473 25.18 -35.31 40.55
N THR A 474 26.17 -34.53 40.98
CA THR A 474 26.05 -33.07 41.05
C THR A 474 26.47 -32.45 39.72
N VAL A 475 25.63 -31.58 39.16
CA VAL A 475 25.94 -30.80 37.97
C VAL A 475 26.66 -29.53 38.39
N THR A 476 27.83 -29.26 37.82
CA THR A 476 28.67 -28.09 38.11
C THR A 476 28.95 -27.30 36.84
N PRO A 477 29.44 -26.05 36.91
CA PRO A 477 29.89 -25.32 35.72
C PRO A 477 30.97 -26.08 34.91
N HIS A 478 31.76 -26.93 35.59
CA HIS A 478 32.84 -27.69 34.97
C HIS A 478 32.39 -29.03 34.40
N GLY A 479 31.32 -29.65 34.90
CA GLY A 479 30.82 -30.93 34.37
C GLY A 479 29.89 -31.63 35.36
N VAL A 480 30.09 -32.93 35.53
CA VAL A 480 29.34 -33.74 36.48
C VAL A 480 30.31 -34.35 37.48
N GLU A 481 29.95 -34.33 38.77
CA GLU A 481 30.76 -34.88 39.85
C GLU A 481 29.95 -35.90 40.67
N VAL A 482 30.60 -37.01 41.05
CA VAL A 482 30.01 -38.03 41.92
C VAL A 482 31.08 -38.69 42.78
N THR A 483 30.80 -38.87 44.08
CA THR A 483 31.76 -39.43 45.04
C THR A 483 31.25 -40.69 45.75
N GLY A 484 32.11 -41.70 45.87
CA GLY A 484 31.87 -42.94 46.62
C GLY A 484 30.88 -43.88 45.93
N THR A 485 31.39 -44.76 45.05
CA THR A 485 30.65 -45.75 44.27
C THR A 485 31.40 -47.09 44.24
N ASP A 486 30.66 -48.20 44.23
CA ASP A 486 31.18 -49.56 44.08
C ASP A 486 31.64 -49.89 42.63
N ASN A 487 31.28 -49.04 41.65
CA ASN A 487 31.60 -49.18 40.22
C ASN A 487 32.61 -48.11 39.74
N ALA A 488 33.56 -47.73 40.58
CA ALA A 488 34.44 -46.57 40.37
C ALA A 488 35.16 -46.52 39.00
N ASP A 489 35.64 -47.65 38.50
CA ASP A 489 36.35 -47.71 37.21
C ASP A 489 35.43 -47.38 36.02
N LEU A 490 34.21 -47.93 36.01
CA LEU A 490 33.24 -47.68 34.93
C LEU A 490 32.70 -46.24 35.00
N VAL A 491 32.43 -45.74 36.21
CA VAL A 491 32.02 -44.35 36.41
C VAL A 491 33.11 -43.37 35.95
N LYS A 492 34.38 -43.66 36.22
CA LYS A 492 35.50 -42.84 35.76
C LYS A 492 35.59 -42.77 34.23
N VAL A 493 35.37 -43.88 33.54
CA VAL A 493 35.33 -43.91 32.06
C VAL A 493 34.15 -43.10 31.53
N LEU A 494 32.97 -43.22 32.14
CA LEU A 494 31.79 -42.46 31.75
C LEU A 494 31.97 -40.95 31.98
N LEU A 495 32.63 -40.53 33.07
CA LEU A 495 32.97 -39.12 33.31
C LEU A 495 33.96 -38.60 32.25
N ALA A 496 34.97 -39.39 31.88
CA ALA A 496 35.91 -38.99 30.83
C ALA A 496 35.23 -38.86 29.45
N GLU A 497 34.33 -39.78 29.10
CA GLU A 497 33.53 -39.65 27.86
C GLU A 497 32.52 -38.50 27.96
N PHE A 498 31.92 -38.25 29.13
CA PHE A 498 31.07 -37.08 29.36
C PHE A 498 31.82 -35.79 29.04
N ASP A 499 33.01 -35.60 29.63
CA ASP A 499 33.82 -34.38 29.43
C ASP A 499 34.22 -34.20 27.96
N LYS A 500 34.61 -35.29 27.29
CA LYS A 500 34.91 -35.30 25.86
C LYS A 500 33.71 -34.92 25.00
N TYR A 501 32.52 -35.43 25.31
CA TYR A 501 31.30 -35.04 24.58
C TYR A 501 30.88 -33.61 24.89
N LYS A 502 31.08 -33.13 26.12
CA LYS A 502 30.77 -31.77 26.57
C LYS A 502 31.54 -30.71 25.79
N MET A 503 32.75 -31.02 25.31
CA MET A 503 33.52 -30.11 24.43
C MET A 503 32.78 -29.72 23.15
N ASN A 504 31.77 -30.50 22.73
CA ASN A 504 30.95 -30.18 21.55
C ASN A 504 29.70 -29.33 21.89
N LEU A 505 29.48 -29.02 23.18
CA LEU A 505 28.40 -28.17 23.65
C LEU A 505 28.91 -26.74 23.83
N ASP A 506 28.16 -25.77 23.32
CA ASP A 506 28.40 -24.34 23.51
C ASP A 506 28.37 -24.02 25.03
N PRO A 507 29.38 -23.32 25.59
CA PRO A 507 29.41 -23.00 27.02
C PRO A 507 28.16 -22.26 27.52
N PHE A 508 27.55 -21.42 26.67
CA PHE A 508 26.30 -20.73 27.01
C PHE A 508 25.14 -21.72 27.18
N ASN A 509 25.09 -22.78 26.37
CA ASN A 509 24.07 -23.83 26.48
C ASN A 509 24.28 -24.69 27.74
N TRP A 510 25.53 -24.87 28.19
CA TRP A 510 25.81 -25.50 29.47
C TRP A 510 25.31 -24.66 30.63
N GLU A 511 25.55 -23.34 30.60
CA GLU A 511 25.04 -22.40 31.61
C GLU A 511 23.52 -22.52 31.73
N VAL A 512 22.79 -22.49 30.61
CA VAL A 512 21.33 -22.70 30.55
C VAL A 512 20.89 -23.98 31.29
N ILE A 513 21.59 -25.10 31.08
CA ILE A 513 21.29 -26.37 31.74
C ILE A 513 21.54 -26.27 33.25
N THR A 514 22.69 -25.71 33.65
CA THR A 514 23.08 -25.62 35.05
C THR A 514 22.22 -24.66 35.88
N THR A 515 21.66 -23.61 35.25
CA THR A 515 20.83 -22.60 35.91
C THR A 515 19.33 -22.80 35.64
N TRP A 516 18.92 -23.92 35.05
CA TRP A 516 17.51 -24.16 34.71
C TRP A 516 16.60 -24.14 35.95
N ASP A 517 17.03 -24.77 37.05
CA ASP A 517 16.27 -24.77 38.30
C ASP A 517 16.12 -23.38 38.90
N GLU A 518 17.15 -22.53 38.79
CA GLU A 518 17.08 -21.12 39.22
C GLU A 518 16.03 -20.36 38.41
N LYS A 519 16.03 -20.55 37.08
CA LYS A 519 15.03 -19.95 36.19
C LYS A 519 13.62 -20.43 36.54
N VAL A 520 13.42 -21.73 36.76
CA VAL A 520 12.13 -22.30 37.17
C VAL A 520 11.66 -21.69 38.49
N ASN A 521 12.55 -21.60 39.48
CA ASN A 521 12.23 -21.03 40.78
C ASN A 521 11.90 -19.54 40.69
N LYS A 522 12.53 -18.78 39.79
CA LYS A 522 12.23 -17.37 39.56
C LYS A 522 10.76 -17.12 39.18
N TYR A 523 10.16 -18.01 38.38
CA TYR A 523 8.75 -17.93 38.00
C TYR A 523 7.79 -18.62 38.98
N LYS A 524 8.27 -19.56 39.80
CA LYS A 524 7.47 -20.18 40.88
C LYS A 524 7.36 -19.30 42.13
N ASN A 525 8.37 -18.49 42.42
CA ASN A 525 8.36 -17.57 43.56
C ASN A 525 7.16 -16.61 43.46
N PRO A 526 6.51 -16.21 44.58
CA PRO A 526 5.31 -15.37 44.55
C PRO A 526 5.49 -14.05 43.80
N VAL A 527 6.69 -13.47 43.85
CA VAL A 527 7.02 -12.19 43.24
C VAL A 527 8.22 -12.34 42.31
N TYR A 528 8.06 -11.86 41.08
CA TYR A 528 9.13 -11.68 40.11
C TYR A 528 9.60 -10.23 40.11
N THR A 529 10.90 -10.00 40.22
CA THR A 529 11.51 -8.66 40.20
C THR A 529 12.41 -8.49 38.99
N PHE A 530 12.23 -7.39 38.26
CA PHE A 530 13.09 -7.00 37.14
C PHE A 530 13.22 -5.49 37.03
N LYS A 531 14.22 -5.01 36.29
CA LYS A 531 14.49 -3.58 36.12
C LYS A 531 13.99 -3.08 34.77
N VAL A 532 13.35 -1.92 34.76
CA VAL A 532 13.00 -1.16 33.56
C VAL A 532 13.48 0.27 33.72
N ARG A 533 14.44 0.69 32.90
CA ARG A 533 15.06 2.05 32.99
C ARG A 533 15.48 2.38 34.43
N ASP A 534 16.22 1.46 35.06
CA ASP A 534 16.71 1.52 36.44
C ASP A 534 15.66 1.53 37.56
N LYS A 535 14.37 1.34 37.23
CA LYS A 535 13.31 1.14 38.23
C LYS A 535 13.04 -0.34 38.42
N GLU A 536 13.01 -0.80 39.68
CA GLU A 536 12.56 -2.15 40.02
C GLU A 536 11.05 -2.26 39.90
N ILE A 537 10.59 -3.21 39.09
CA ILE A 537 9.20 -3.59 38.94
C ILE A 537 9.02 -4.96 39.60
N LYS A 538 8.02 -5.07 40.47
CA LYS A 538 7.64 -6.29 41.18
C LYS A 538 6.28 -6.74 40.68
N ILE A 539 6.20 -7.98 40.18
CA ILE A 539 4.96 -8.55 39.62
C ILE A 539 4.63 -9.84 40.35
N GLN A 540 3.34 -10.03 40.69
CA GLN A 540 2.85 -11.31 41.20
C GLN A 540 2.88 -12.35 40.09
N THR A 541 3.51 -13.50 40.35
CA THR A 541 3.67 -14.56 39.36
C THR A 541 2.43 -15.45 39.22
N HIS A 542 1.50 -15.36 40.17
CA HIS A 542 0.27 -16.15 40.20
C HIS A 542 -0.96 -15.24 40.33
N SER A 543 -2.09 -15.73 39.83
CA SER A 543 -3.42 -15.14 40.02
C SER A 543 -4.31 -16.16 40.75
N GLU A 544 -4.99 -15.73 41.81
CA GLU A 544 -5.90 -16.60 42.55
C GLU A 544 -7.25 -16.71 41.83
N SER A 545 -7.72 -17.94 41.61
CA SER A 545 -9.06 -18.22 41.06
C SER A 545 -10.14 -18.24 42.14
N LEU A 546 -11.41 -18.23 41.75
CA LEU A 546 -12.55 -18.39 42.69
C LEU A 546 -12.51 -19.71 43.48
N SER A 547 -11.81 -20.73 42.98
CA SER A 547 -11.58 -22.00 43.67
C SER A 547 -10.29 -21.99 44.52
N HIS A 548 -9.70 -20.82 44.75
CA HIS A 548 -8.46 -20.62 45.51
C HIS A 548 -7.22 -21.29 44.92
N LEU A 549 -7.28 -21.72 43.66
CA LEU A 549 -6.10 -22.22 42.94
C LEU A 549 -5.23 -21.04 42.52
N GLN A 550 -3.92 -21.15 42.79
CA GLN A 550 -2.89 -20.21 42.33
C GLN A 550 -2.51 -20.54 40.89
N ILE A 551 -3.11 -19.82 39.94
CA ILE A 551 -2.87 -20.01 38.51
C ILE A 551 -1.59 -19.26 38.12
N PRO A 552 -0.55 -19.93 37.60
CA PRO A 552 0.67 -19.25 37.20
C PRO A 552 0.43 -18.37 35.97
N LYS A 553 0.91 -17.12 36.01
CA LYS A 553 0.92 -16.23 34.85
C LYS A 553 1.82 -16.79 33.74
N ILE A 554 2.95 -17.40 34.09
CA ILE A 554 3.84 -18.10 33.15
C ILE A 554 4.01 -19.55 33.59
N ALA A 555 3.58 -20.48 32.74
CA ALA A 555 3.76 -21.92 32.96
C ALA A 555 5.07 -22.38 32.30
N LEU A 556 5.88 -23.15 33.02
CA LEU A 556 7.13 -23.71 32.51
C LEU A 556 6.99 -25.22 32.22
N PRO A 557 7.72 -25.75 31.24
CA PRO A 557 7.69 -27.18 30.95
C PRO A 557 8.28 -27.99 32.11
N LYS A 558 7.81 -29.23 32.25
CA LYS A 558 8.31 -30.20 33.24
C LYS A 558 9.34 -31.16 32.64
N TYR A 559 10.15 -30.67 31.70
CA TYR A 559 11.18 -31.49 31.06
C TYR A 559 12.31 -31.80 32.05
N GLU A 560 12.79 -33.04 32.01
CA GLU A 560 13.97 -33.47 32.77
C GLU A 560 15.19 -33.63 31.87
N ALA A 561 14.97 -34.04 30.62
CA ALA A 561 16.04 -34.27 29.66
C ALA A 561 16.67 -32.95 29.20
N TRP A 562 17.99 -32.86 29.26
CA TRP A 562 18.71 -31.63 28.90
C TRP A 562 18.56 -31.26 27.42
N GLY A 563 18.35 -32.23 26.53
CA GLY A 563 18.04 -31.96 25.13
C GLY A 563 16.72 -31.20 24.99
N ASP A 564 15.65 -31.64 25.64
CA ASP A 564 14.33 -31.00 25.55
C ASP A 564 14.32 -29.61 26.18
N ILE A 565 14.97 -29.45 27.34
CA ILE A 565 15.17 -28.13 27.97
C ILE A 565 15.87 -27.18 27.00
N LEU A 566 16.99 -27.62 26.41
CA LEU A 566 17.79 -26.77 25.54
C LEU A 566 17.05 -26.41 24.24
N ARG A 567 16.35 -27.38 23.63
CA ARG A 567 15.51 -27.10 22.45
C ARG A 567 14.47 -26.03 22.78
N TRP A 568 13.76 -26.20 23.90
CA TRP A 568 12.69 -25.27 24.30
C TRP A 568 13.23 -23.86 24.57
N VAL A 569 14.34 -23.72 25.31
CA VAL A 569 14.96 -22.41 25.60
C VAL A 569 15.44 -21.73 24.33
N LEU A 570 16.01 -22.46 23.37
CA LEU A 570 16.56 -21.88 22.14
C LEU A 570 15.51 -21.58 21.07
N GLN A 571 14.33 -22.21 21.12
CA GLN A 571 13.28 -22.07 20.09
C GLN A 571 12.08 -21.25 20.55
N GLU A 572 11.62 -21.43 21.80
CA GLU A 572 10.37 -20.83 22.27
C GLU A 572 10.50 -19.94 23.49
N ASN A 573 11.40 -20.30 24.41
CA ASN A 573 11.73 -19.64 25.68
C ASN A 573 10.54 -19.03 26.48
N VAL A 574 10.81 -18.43 27.63
CA VAL A 574 9.83 -17.59 28.34
C VAL A 574 9.64 -16.24 27.60
N PRO A 575 8.49 -15.58 27.78
CA PRO A 575 8.31 -14.22 27.29
C PRO A 575 9.41 -13.29 27.84
N GLY A 576 9.90 -12.37 27.02
CA GLY A 576 10.96 -11.43 27.39
C GLY A 576 12.38 -11.94 27.22
N GLU A 577 12.58 -13.14 26.69
CA GLU A 577 13.91 -13.67 26.36
C GLU A 577 13.99 -14.17 24.92
N PHE A 578 15.18 -14.07 24.32
CA PHE A 578 15.45 -14.54 22.97
C PHE A 578 15.06 -16.02 22.78
N PRO A 579 14.44 -16.41 21.66
CA PRO A 579 14.09 -15.61 20.47
C PRO A 579 12.74 -14.89 20.53
N PHE A 580 12.22 -14.60 21.73
CA PHE A 580 10.99 -13.84 22.00
C PHE A 580 9.71 -14.45 21.41
N THR A 581 9.74 -15.74 21.03
CA THR A 581 8.63 -16.45 20.40
C THR A 581 7.33 -16.31 21.19
N SER A 582 7.38 -16.43 22.52
CA SER A 582 6.22 -16.35 23.42
C SER A 582 5.86 -14.93 23.91
N GLY A 583 6.63 -13.91 23.53
CA GLY A 583 6.37 -12.51 23.87
C GLY A 583 7.63 -11.69 24.15
N LEU A 584 7.49 -10.37 24.10
CA LEU A 584 8.61 -9.42 24.21
C LEU A 584 8.99 -9.01 25.63
N TYR A 585 8.08 -9.21 26.59
CA TYR A 585 8.27 -8.78 27.98
C TYR A 585 8.00 -9.97 28.91
N PRO A 586 8.66 -10.04 30.08
CA PRO A 586 8.46 -11.14 31.03
C PRO A 586 7.01 -11.37 31.44
N PHE A 587 6.23 -10.28 31.53
CA PHE A 587 4.80 -10.29 31.79
C PHE A 587 4.12 -9.18 30.98
N LYS A 588 2.82 -9.34 30.73
CA LYS A 588 1.93 -8.30 30.19
C LYS A 588 1.87 -7.09 31.14
N ARG A 589 1.60 -5.91 30.58
CA ARG A 589 1.52 -4.67 31.38
C ARG A 589 0.28 -4.67 32.26
N GLU A 590 0.44 -4.36 33.53
CA GLU A 590 -0.67 -4.07 34.44
C GLU A 590 -1.14 -2.61 34.22
N GLY A 591 -2.43 -2.41 33.94
CA GLY A 591 -3.03 -1.07 33.80
C GLY A 591 -3.04 -0.44 32.40
N GLU A 592 -2.41 -1.08 31.40
CA GLU A 592 -2.48 -0.66 29.98
C GLU A 592 -2.91 -1.86 29.12
N ASP A 593 -4.22 -2.07 28.98
CA ASP A 593 -4.77 -3.12 28.12
C ASP A 593 -4.36 -2.87 26.64
N PRO A 594 -4.19 -3.92 25.82
CA PRO A 594 -3.78 -3.78 24.42
C PRO A 594 -4.85 -3.12 23.53
N THR A 595 -6.05 -2.89 24.08
CA THR A 595 -7.20 -2.32 23.41
C THR A 595 -6.84 -1.02 22.71
N ARG A 596 -7.08 -0.98 21.40
CA ARG A 596 -6.95 0.22 20.57
C ARG A 596 -8.08 0.21 19.54
N MET A 597 -9.06 1.09 19.73
CA MET A 597 -10.20 1.17 18.83
C MET A 597 -9.94 2.17 17.70
N PHE A 598 -10.29 1.74 16.50
CA PHE A 598 -10.27 2.52 15.28
C PHE A 598 -11.47 3.47 15.30
N ALA A 599 -11.25 4.76 15.06
CA ALA A 599 -12.32 5.75 14.96
C ALA A 599 -11.95 6.86 13.96
N GLY A 600 -12.95 7.30 13.22
CA GLY A 600 -12.85 8.39 12.25
C GLY A 600 -14.16 8.50 11.48
N GLU A 601 -14.85 9.61 11.63
CA GLU A 601 -16.10 9.92 10.93
C GLU A 601 -16.35 11.44 10.94
N GLY A 602 -16.83 11.97 9.82
CA GLY A 602 -17.19 13.39 9.68
C GLY A 602 -15.99 14.33 9.82
N GLY A 603 -16.22 15.46 10.51
CA GLY A 603 -15.18 16.44 10.80
C GLY A 603 -14.32 16.11 12.03
N PRO A 604 -13.24 16.87 12.28
CA PRO A 604 -12.34 16.64 13.40
C PRO A 604 -13.05 16.69 14.77
N GLU A 605 -14.07 17.53 14.94
CA GLU A 605 -14.82 17.66 16.20
C GLU A 605 -15.69 16.43 16.51
N ARG A 606 -16.32 15.83 15.50
CA ARG A 606 -17.13 14.61 15.67
C ARG A 606 -16.23 13.44 16.05
N THR A 607 -15.11 13.28 15.37
CA THR A 607 -14.12 12.25 15.69
C THR A 607 -13.47 12.48 17.06
N ASN A 608 -13.18 13.73 17.45
CA ASN A 608 -12.71 14.08 18.79
C ASN A 608 -13.71 13.61 19.86
N ARG A 609 -15.01 13.88 19.66
CA ARG A 609 -16.09 13.42 20.54
C ARG A 609 -16.10 11.91 20.69
N ARG A 610 -15.92 11.17 19.58
CA ARG A 610 -15.82 9.70 19.60
C ARG A 610 -14.58 9.23 20.36
N PHE A 611 -13.43 9.87 20.21
CA PHE A 611 -12.22 9.52 20.98
C PHE A 611 -12.43 9.69 22.49
N HIS A 612 -13.09 10.77 22.92
CA HIS A 612 -13.43 10.98 24.35
C HIS A 612 -14.41 9.91 24.85
N TYR A 613 -15.39 9.54 24.04
CA TYR A 613 -16.33 8.46 24.35
C TYR A 613 -15.64 7.10 24.55
N VAL A 614 -14.86 6.63 23.56
CA VAL A 614 -14.25 5.29 23.60
C VAL A 614 -13.12 5.17 24.64
N SER A 615 -12.54 6.31 25.04
CA SER A 615 -11.49 6.34 26.05
C SER A 615 -11.99 6.70 27.46
N LYS A 616 -13.31 6.90 27.63
CA LYS A 616 -13.92 7.27 28.91
C LYS A 616 -13.63 6.20 29.97
N GLY A 617 -13.19 6.64 31.15
CA GLY A 617 -12.87 5.74 32.28
C GLY A 617 -11.59 4.90 32.10
N MET A 618 -10.90 5.00 30.96
CA MET A 618 -9.64 4.29 30.75
C MET A 618 -8.44 5.10 31.28
N PRO A 619 -7.51 4.47 32.04
CA PRO A 619 -6.32 5.14 32.57
C PRO A 619 -5.28 5.47 31.48
N ALA A 620 -5.24 4.69 30.40
CA ALA A 620 -4.38 4.92 29.23
C ALA A 620 -5.23 5.36 28.03
N LYS A 621 -4.79 6.39 27.30
CA LYS A 621 -5.48 6.91 26.11
C LYS A 621 -4.79 6.41 24.85
N ARG A 622 -5.32 5.34 24.25
CA ARG A 622 -4.74 4.69 23.05
C ARG A 622 -5.67 4.90 21.86
N LEU A 623 -5.44 5.98 21.12
CA LEU A 623 -6.29 6.41 20.00
C LEU A 623 -5.83 5.76 18.69
N SER A 624 -6.76 5.46 17.78
CA SER A 624 -6.43 5.06 16.42
C SER A 624 -7.31 5.78 15.42
N THR A 625 -6.69 6.59 14.56
CA THR A 625 -7.36 7.49 13.63
C THR A 625 -7.51 6.85 12.25
N ALA A 626 -8.76 6.85 11.75
CA ALA A 626 -9.14 6.52 10.39
C ALA A 626 -9.41 7.81 9.61
N PHE A 627 -8.75 8.03 8.47
CA PHE A 627 -8.96 9.23 7.65
C PHE A 627 -9.92 8.96 6.50
N ASP A 628 -10.66 9.98 6.07
CA ASP A 628 -11.53 9.88 4.90
C ASP A 628 -10.71 9.66 3.63
N SER A 629 -11.37 9.15 2.58
CA SER A 629 -10.69 8.84 1.32
C SER A 629 -10.04 10.08 0.67
N VAL A 630 -10.61 11.28 0.85
CA VAL A 630 -10.03 12.55 0.38
C VAL A 630 -8.65 12.78 1.01
N THR A 631 -8.56 12.66 2.33
CA THR A 631 -7.31 12.80 3.10
C THR A 631 -6.33 11.67 2.79
N LEU A 632 -6.80 10.42 2.65
CA LEU A 632 -5.95 9.26 2.34
C LEU A 632 -5.17 9.43 1.03
N TYR A 633 -5.75 10.14 0.06
CA TYR A 633 -5.15 10.44 -1.23
C TYR A 633 -4.46 11.82 -1.29
N GLY A 634 -4.29 12.49 -0.15
CA GLY A 634 -3.54 13.75 -0.08
C GLY A 634 -4.25 14.94 -0.76
N ASN A 635 -5.58 14.89 -0.88
CA ASN A 635 -6.39 15.92 -1.52
C ASN A 635 -7.06 16.84 -0.49
N ASP A 636 -7.47 18.03 -0.93
CA ASP A 636 -8.29 18.94 -0.13
C ASP A 636 -9.80 18.69 -0.36
N PRO A 637 -10.66 18.95 0.63
CA PRO A 637 -12.11 18.94 0.45
C PRO A 637 -12.56 20.01 -0.56
N GLY A 638 -13.57 19.70 -1.37
CA GLY A 638 -14.09 20.62 -2.40
C GLY A 638 -15.48 20.27 -2.93
N HIS A 639 -16.06 21.18 -3.72
CA HIS A 639 -17.44 21.07 -4.22
C HIS A 639 -17.65 20.13 -5.41
N ARG A 640 -16.59 19.67 -6.08
CA ARG A 640 -16.72 18.72 -7.20
C ARG A 640 -17.45 17.46 -6.69
N PRO A 641 -18.55 16.99 -7.30
CA PRO A 641 -19.42 15.98 -6.68
C PRO A 641 -18.72 14.69 -6.25
N ASP A 642 -17.75 14.23 -7.05
CA ASP A 642 -16.96 13.02 -6.77
C ASP A 642 -15.97 13.16 -5.60
N ILE A 643 -15.58 14.39 -5.23
CA ILE A 643 -14.85 14.72 -4.00
C ILE A 643 -15.86 14.97 -2.87
N TYR A 644 -16.87 15.79 -3.13
CA TYR A 644 -17.86 16.24 -2.17
C TYR A 644 -18.62 15.09 -1.49
N GLY A 645 -18.99 14.07 -2.26
CA GLY A 645 -19.61 12.86 -1.76
C GLY A 645 -18.75 12.05 -0.79
N LYS A 646 -17.44 12.31 -0.73
CA LYS A 646 -16.45 11.52 0.03
C LYS A 646 -15.90 12.23 1.27
N ILE A 647 -16.10 13.54 1.40
CA ILE A 647 -15.65 14.33 2.55
C ILE A 647 -16.27 13.77 3.84
N GLY A 648 -15.43 13.34 4.78
CA GLY A 648 -15.82 12.83 6.11
C GLY A 648 -16.54 11.48 6.09
N ASN A 649 -16.63 10.80 4.94
CA ASN A 649 -17.19 9.47 4.83
C ASN A 649 -16.10 8.40 5.04
N ALA A 650 -16.45 7.34 5.76
CA ALA A 650 -15.54 6.23 6.13
C ALA A 650 -14.26 6.64 6.89
N GLY A 651 -14.19 7.88 7.37
CA GLY A 651 -13.03 8.42 8.08
C GLY A 651 -13.18 9.91 8.41
N VAL A 652 -12.24 10.46 9.18
CA VAL A 652 -12.21 11.89 9.49
C VAL A 652 -11.57 12.68 8.35
N SER A 653 -12.17 13.83 8.00
CA SER A 653 -11.60 14.75 7.00
C SER A 653 -10.59 15.70 7.64
N ILE A 654 -9.32 15.65 7.22
CA ILE A 654 -8.23 16.48 7.76
C ILE A 654 -7.45 17.08 6.60
N CYS A 655 -7.51 18.40 6.44
CA CYS A 655 -6.80 19.10 5.36
C CYS A 655 -5.70 20.04 5.83
N CYS A 656 -5.59 20.32 7.14
CA CYS A 656 -4.60 21.25 7.67
C CYS A 656 -4.24 21.00 9.14
N LEU A 657 -3.25 21.76 9.66
CA LEU A 657 -2.81 21.71 11.05
C LEU A 657 -3.93 21.99 12.07
N ASP A 658 -4.80 22.97 11.78
CA ASP A 658 -5.89 23.32 12.71
C ASP A 658 -6.90 22.19 12.85
N ASP A 659 -7.11 21.38 11.80
CA ASP A 659 -7.95 20.19 11.89
C ASP A 659 -7.31 19.12 12.78
N ALA A 660 -5.99 18.91 12.69
CA ALA A 660 -5.26 18.01 13.59
C ALA A 660 -5.32 18.49 15.06
N LYS A 661 -5.23 19.80 15.30
CA LYS A 661 -5.40 20.40 16.64
C LYS A 661 -6.79 20.12 17.23
N LYS A 662 -7.85 20.36 16.44
CA LYS A 662 -9.24 20.06 16.86
C LYS A 662 -9.42 18.57 17.14
N LEU A 663 -8.92 17.71 16.23
CA LEU A 663 -9.04 16.25 16.31
C LEU A 663 -8.50 15.70 17.63
N TYR A 664 -7.33 16.19 18.06
CA TYR A 664 -6.66 15.70 19.28
C TYR A 664 -6.83 16.61 20.50
N SER A 665 -7.76 17.57 20.45
CA SER A 665 -8.02 18.46 21.58
C SER A 665 -8.47 17.71 22.83
N GLY A 666 -7.99 18.15 23.99
CA GLY A 666 -8.22 17.50 25.29
C GLY A 666 -7.41 16.21 25.53
N PHE A 667 -6.57 15.79 24.58
CA PHE A 667 -5.62 14.69 24.77
C PHE A 667 -4.19 15.22 24.78
N ASP A 668 -3.51 15.16 25.92
CA ASP A 668 -2.10 15.52 25.99
C ASP A 668 -1.24 14.52 25.20
N LEU A 669 -0.79 14.93 24.02
CA LEU A 669 -0.03 14.10 23.07
C LEU A 669 1.39 13.77 23.55
N SER A 670 1.92 14.54 24.50
CA SER A 670 3.23 14.31 25.11
C SER A 670 3.15 13.47 26.40
N HIS A 671 1.94 13.19 26.88
CA HIS A 671 1.76 12.45 28.12
C HIS A 671 2.21 10.99 27.99
N ALA A 672 2.87 10.49 29.05
CA ALA A 672 3.42 9.15 29.07
C ALA A 672 2.37 8.03 28.99
N MET A 673 1.07 8.31 29.13
CA MET A 673 -0.04 7.34 28.99
C MET A 673 -0.96 7.61 27.80
N THR A 674 -0.59 8.56 26.93
CA THR A 674 -1.31 8.86 25.68
C THR A 674 -0.51 8.32 24.50
N SER A 675 -1.17 7.71 23.52
CA SER A 675 -0.53 7.19 22.32
C SER A 675 -1.51 7.20 21.16
N VAL A 676 -1.14 7.88 20.07
CA VAL A 676 -1.98 8.00 18.86
C VAL A 676 -1.41 7.15 17.73
N SER A 677 -2.26 6.34 17.11
CA SER A 677 -1.96 5.62 15.86
C SER A 677 -2.70 6.29 14.71
N MET A 678 -2.03 6.56 13.59
CA MET A 678 -2.60 7.18 12.40
C MET A 678 -2.44 6.25 11.21
N THR A 679 -3.55 5.76 10.66
CA THR A 679 -3.56 4.90 9.47
C THR A 679 -3.60 5.75 8.21
N ILE A 680 -2.42 6.18 7.79
CA ILE A 680 -2.19 7.00 6.59
C ILE A 680 -0.93 6.50 5.89
N ASN A 681 -0.91 6.51 4.55
CA ASN A 681 0.21 5.99 3.75
C ASN A 681 0.74 7.03 2.77
N GLY A 682 0.08 7.27 1.63
CA GLY A 682 0.54 8.20 0.58
C GLY A 682 1.03 9.55 1.10
N PRO A 683 0.18 10.33 1.81
CA PRO A 683 0.57 11.62 2.38
C PRO A 683 1.01 11.52 3.85
N ALA A 684 1.44 10.35 4.33
CA ALA A 684 1.81 10.14 5.73
C ALA A 684 2.82 11.17 6.29
N PRO A 685 3.88 11.59 5.55
CA PRO A 685 4.79 12.62 6.03
C PRO A 685 4.11 13.97 6.32
N MET A 686 3.10 14.35 5.53
CA MET A 686 2.36 15.60 5.72
C MET A 686 1.50 15.54 6.98
N LEU A 687 0.73 14.45 7.16
CA LEU A 687 -0.10 14.24 8.34
C LEU A 687 0.76 14.12 9.60
N LEU A 688 1.94 13.50 9.51
CA LEU A 688 2.91 13.46 10.60
C LEU A 688 3.41 14.86 10.95
N GLY A 689 3.66 15.72 9.97
CA GLY A 689 4.00 17.13 10.19
C GLY A 689 2.89 17.89 10.91
N PHE A 690 1.62 17.70 10.52
CA PHE A 690 0.47 18.27 11.24
C PHE A 690 0.41 17.76 12.69
N PHE A 691 0.55 16.45 12.89
CA PHE A 691 0.51 15.83 14.23
C PHE A 691 1.63 16.33 15.15
N MET A 692 2.87 16.38 14.65
CA MET A 692 4.02 16.84 15.43
C MET A 692 3.87 18.32 15.81
N ASN A 693 3.43 19.18 14.88
CA ASN A 693 3.14 20.58 15.19
C ASN A 693 1.97 20.73 16.18
N ALA A 694 0.91 19.93 16.08
CA ALA A 694 -0.18 19.95 17.05
C ALA A 694 0.31 19.59 18.47
N ALA A 695 1.17 18.59 18.61
CA ALA A 695 1.77 18.23 19.90
C ALA A 695 2.69 19.34 20.45
N ILE A 696 3.50 19.98 19.59
CA ILE A 696 4.36 21.11 19.98
C ILE A 696 3.50 22.28 20.47
N ASP A 697 2.44 22.61 19.75
CA ASP A 697 1.54 23.71 20.10
C ASP A 697 0.79 23.43 21.41
N GLN A 698 0.38 22.19 21.71
CA GLN A 698 -0.17 21.85 23.03
C GLN A 698 0.79 22.17 24.19
N ASN A 699 2.09 21.89 24.03
CA ASN A 699 3.08 22.22 25.06
C ASN A 699 3.41 23.72 25.10
N CYS A 700 3.30 24.43 23.97
CA CYS A 700 3.33 25.89 23.97
C CYS A 700 2.14 26.47 24.76
N GLU A 701 0.94 25.92 24.62
CA GLU A 701 -0.24 26.33 25.40
C GLU A 701 -0.05 26.13 26.90
N LYS A 702 0.53 24.99 27.31
CA LYS A 702 0.87 24.75 28.72
C LYS A 702 1.84 25.81 29.24
N TYR A 703 2.91 26.09 28.48
CA TYR A 703 3.86 27.14 28.84
C TYR A 703 3.20 28.52 28.95
N ILE A 704 2.32 28.88 28.00
CA ILE A 704 1.60 30.16 28.00
C ILE A 704 0.76 30.30 29.28
N LYS A 705 0.00 29.26 29.66
CA LYS A 705 -0.80 29.23 30.89
C LYS A 705 0.05 29.27 32.15
N GLU A 706 1.13 28.50 32.20
CA GLU A 706 2.04 28.46 33.35
C GLU A 706 2.74 29.79 33.61
N ASN A 707 2.94 30.61 32.58
CA ASN A 707 3.63 31.91 32.66
C ASN A 707 2.69 33.13 32.57
N GLY A 708 1.37 32.94 32.52
CA GLY A 708 0.41 34.05 32.48
C GLY A 708 0.46 34.89 31.19
N LEU A 709 0.80 34.27 30.05
CA LEU A 709 1.01 34.95 28.76
C LEU A 709 -0.24 34.97 27.86
N GLU A 710 -1.41 34.59 28.38
CA GLU A 710 -2.65 34.46 27.59
C GLU A 710 -3.07 35.78 26.94
N ALA A 711 -2.99 36.89 27.67
CA ALA A 711 -3.37 38.20 27.15
C ALA A 711 -2.43 38.70 26.03
N GLU A 712 -1.12 38.45 26.17
CA GLU A 712 -0.14 38.77 25.12
C GLU A 712 -0.36 37.90 23.89
N THR A 713 -0.61 36.61 24.10
CA THR A 713 -0.91 35.65 23.04
C THR A 713 -2.16 36.06 22.26
N GLU A 714 -3.25 36.39 22.96
CA GLU A 714 -4.49 36.83 22.33
C GLU A 714 -4.32 38.13 21.55
N ALA A 715 -3.52 39.08 22.07
CA ALA A 715 -3.20 40.31 21.35
C ALA A 715 -2.44 40.03 20.03
N LYS A 716 -1.49 39.09 20.02
CA LYS A 716 -0.78 38.66 18.80
C LYS A 716 -1.72 37.98 17.81
N ILE A 717 -2.62 37.12 18.28
CA ILE A 717 -3.59 36.43 17.41
C ILE A 717 -4.57 37.45 16.80
N LYS A 718 -5.05 38.40 17.59
CA LYS A 718 -5.91 39.49 17.13
C LYS A 718 -5.25 40.30 16.00
N ALA A 719 -3.97 40.63 16.14
CA ALA A 719 -3.20 41.33 15.12
C ALA A 719 -3.02 40.52 13.81
N ILE A 720 -3.04 39.19 13.89
CA ILE A 720 -2.92 38.30 12.73
C ILE A 720 -4.28 38.14 12.01
N TYR A 721 -5.39 38.13 12.75
CA TYR A 721 -6.72 37.85 12.21
C TYR A 721 -7.65 39.06 12.21
N GLU A 722 -8.15 39.49 13.38
CA GLU A 722 -9.19 40.54 13.48
C GLU A 722 -8.73 41.87 12.89
N ASP A 723 -7.49 42.29 13.16
CA ASP A 723 -6.95 43.56 12.65
C ASP A 723 -6.74 43.55 11.13
N LYS A 724 -6.78 42.36 10.50
CA LYS A 724 -6.73 42.15 9.05
C LYS A 724 -8.08 41.80 8.43
N GLY A 725 -9.16 41.82 9.21
CA GLY A 725 -10.50 41.44 8.75
C GLY A 725 -10.64 39.96 8.40
N LEU A 726 -9.75 39.09 8.90
CA LEU A 726 -9.79 37.65 8.69
C LEU A 726 -10.49 36.95 9.86
N GLU A 727 -11.24 35.89 9.55
CA GLU A 727 -11.90 35.08 10.58
C GLU A 727 -10.93 34.06 11.18
N ARG A 728 -10.75 34.09 12.51
CA ARG A 728 -9.93 33.12 13.25
C ARG A 728 -10.61 31.73 13.24
N PRO A 729 -9.88 30.64 12.99
CA PRO A 729 -10.40 29.28 13.15
C PRO A 729 -10.87 29.00 14.59
N ARG A 730 -11.95 28.22 14.74
CA ARG A 730 -12.55 27.86 16.03
C ARG A 730 -12.96 26.38 16.03
N TYR A 731 -13.13 25.82 17.22
CA TYR A 731 -13.76 24.51 17.41
C TYR A 731 -15.27 24.64 17.19
N ASN A 732 -15.86 23.81 16.32
CA ASN A 732 -17.28 23.90 16.01
C ASN A 732 -18.13 23.02 16.96
N GLY A 733 -19.06 23.66 17.67
CA GLY A 733 -19.96 23.00 18.63
C GLY A 733 -19.38 22.90 20.04
N ASP A 734 -20.07 22.13 20.89
CA ASP A 734 -19.70 21.97 22.30
C ASP A 734 -18.51 21.02 22.48
N LEU A 735 -17.69 21.28 23.50
CA LEU A 735 -16.61 20.37 23.88
C LEU A 735 -17.18 19.08 24.49
N PRO A 736 -16.66 17.90 24.10
CA PRO A 736 -17.05 16.63 24.71
C PRO A 736 -16.76 16.59 26.20
N GLU A 737 -17.52 15.77 26.92
CA GLU A 737 -17.23 15.44 28.32
C GLU A 737 -15.80 14.89 28.46
N GLY A 738 -15.01 15.51 29.33
CA GLY A 738 -13.60 15.15 29.56
C GLY A 738 -12.58 15.95 28.74
N ASN A 739 -13.02 16.79 27.81
CA ASN A 739 -12.14 17.72 27.07
C ASN A 739 -11.94 19.02 27.87
N ASP A 740 -10.68 19.35 28.18
CA ASP A 740 -10.27 20.52 28.96
C ASP A 740 -9.89 21.75 28.10
N GLY A 741 -10.08 21.65 26.78
CA GLY A 741 -9.75 22.69 25.81
C GLY A 741 -8.26 22.75 25.42
N LEU A 742 -7.41 21.83 25.90
CA LEU A 742 -6.00 21.75 25.48
C LEU A 742 -5.90 21.54 23.95
N GLY A 743 -5.07 22.34 23.28
CA GLY A 743 -4.84 22.32 21.84
C GLY A 743 -5.72 23.29 21.04
N LEU A 744 -6.60 24.06 21.69
CA LEU A 744 -7.52 24.99 21.03
C LEU A 744 -7.12 26.46 21.14
N MET A 745 -6.21 26.82 22.05
CA MET A 745 -5.80 28.21 22.24
C MET A 745 -5.03 28.72 21.02
N LEU A 746 -4.24 27.88 20.36
CA LEU A 746 -3.42 28.29 19.21
C LEU A 746 -4.05 27.96 17.85
N LEU A 747 -5.39 27.85 17.73
CA LEU A 747 -6.04 27.71 16.42
C LEU A 747 -5.77 28.92 15.51
N GLY A 748 -5.27 28.66 14.29
CA GLY A 748 -4.87 29.65 13.27
C GLY A 748 -3.42 30.17 13.37
N VAL A 749 -2.74 29.91 14.48
CA VAL A 749 -1.35 30.33 14.72
C VAL A 749 -0.50 29.15 15.20
N THR A 750 0.80 29.37 15.36
CA THR A 750 1.74 28.35 15.87
C THR A 750 2.57 28.92 17.00
N GLY A 751 3.13 28.06 17.85
CA GLY A 751 3.92 28.48 19.02
C GLY A 751 5.04 29.46 18.67
N ASP A 752 5.71 29.30 17.52
CA ASP A 752 6.78 30.17 17.03
C ASP A 752 6.31 31.58 16.64
N GLN A 753 5.01 31.79 16.45
CA GLN A 753 4.42 33.10 16.17
C GLN A 753 4.07 33.88 17.44
N VAL A 754 3.90 33.18 18.56
CA VAL A 754 3.40 33.78 19.81
C VAL A 754 4.41 33.75 20.95
N LEU A 755 5.40 32.86 20.91
CA LEU A 755 6.47 32.75 21.90
C LEU A 755 7.82 33.22 21.34
N PRO A 756 8.77 33.62 22.20
CA PRO A 756 10.16 33.85 21.79
C PRO A 756 10.80 32.60 21.17
N ALA A 757 11.67 32.81 20.17
CA ALA A 757 12.25 31.72 19.38
C ALA A 757 13.02 30.67 20.20
N GLU A 758 13.78 31.10 21.22
CA GLU A 758 14.54 30.19 22.10
C GLU A 758 13.61 29.30 22.94
N VAL A 759 12.54 29.87 23.49
CA VAL A 759 11.52 29.16 24.27
C VAL A 759 10.82 28.12 23.39
N TYR A 760 10.36 28.52 22.20
CA TYR A 760 9.74 27.60 21.25
C TYR A 760 10.68 26.45 20.86
N ALA A 761 11.95 26.74 20.57
CA ALA A 761 12.92 25.73 20.18
C ALA A 761 13.15 24.67 21.28
N GLU A 762 13.22 25.10 22.54
CA GLU A 762 13.32 24.18 23.68
C GLU A 762 12.06 23.32 23.85
N ILE A 763 10.87 23.93 23.77
CA ILE A 763 9.59 23.20 23.82
C ILE A 763 9.49 22.18 22.68
N LYS A 764 9.84 22.58 21.45
CA LYS A 764 9.85 21.70 20.28
C LYS A 764 10.74 20.49 20.51
N LYS A 765 11.99 20.71 20.93
CA LYS A 765 12.96 19.63 21.21
C LYS A 765 12.45 18.67 22.27
N ASN A 766 11.93 19.19 23.39
CA ASN A 766 11.44 18.36 24.50
C ASN A 766 10.19 17.58 24.11
N THR A 767 9.28 18.20 23.35
CA THR A 767 8.04 17.55 22.89
C THR A 767 8.33 16.39 21.94
N LEU A 768 9.20 16.59 20.95
CA LEU A 768 9.56 15.57 19.96
C LEU A 768 10.21 14.33 20.62
N ALA A 769 10.98 14.52 21.70
CA ALA A 769 11.57 13.40 22.44
C ALA A 769 10.54 12.60 23.28
N GLN A 770 9.40 13.21 23.63
CA GLN A 770 8.39 12.64 24.51
C GLN A 770 7.21 12.00 23.77
N VAL A 771 6.80 12.59 22.63
CA VAL A 771 5.61 12.21 21.88
C VAL A 771 5.55 10.71 21.58
N ARG A 772 4.37 10.11 21.80
CA ARG A 772 4.14 8.67 21.63
C ARG A 772 3.11 8.40 20.55
N GLY A 773 3.45 7.53 19.61
CA GLY A 773 2.50 7.17 18.57
C GLY A 773 3.04 6.29 17.46
N THR A 774 2.23 6.14 16.42
CA THR A 774 2.54 5.33 15.24
C THR A 774 1.93 6.01 14.03
N VAL A 775 2.71 6.16 12.98
CA VAL A 775 2.18 6.41 11.63
C VAL A 775 2.35 5.13 10.83
N GLN A 776 1.35 4.78 10.02
CA GLN A 776 1.37 3.51 9.30
C GLN A 776 2.43 3.52 8.17
N ALA A 777 2.25 4.37 7.16
CA ALA A 777 3.29 4.78 6.22
C ALA A 777 4.12 3.65 5.56
N ASP A 778 3.53 2.47 5.39
CA ASP A 778 4.16 1.36 4.68
C ASP A 778 3.78 1.45 3.20
N ILE A 779 4.71 1.97 2.41
CA ILE A 779 4.58 2.21 0.97
C ILE A 779 4.65 0.90 0.17
N LEU A 780 5.37 -0.11 0.67
CA LEU A 780 5.57 -1.36 -0.08
C LEU A 780 4.26 -2.14 -0.19
N LYS A 781 3.44 -2.15 0.87
CA LYS A 781 2.10 -2.77 0.81
C LYS A 781 1.12 -2.01 -0.10
N GLU A 782 1.36 -0.73 -0.39
CA GLU A 782 0.45 0.09 -1.20
C GLU A 782 0.41 -0.39 -2.63
N ASP A 783 1.59 -0.63 -3.22
CA ASP A 783 1.69 -1.16 -4.58
C ASP A 783 1.36 -2.67 -4.64
N GLN A 784 1.55 -3.40 -3.54
CA GLN A 784 1.19 -4.82 -3.46
C GLN A 784 -0.32 -5.08 -3.31
N ALA A 785 -1.05 -4.25 -2.55
CA ALA A 785 -2.43 -4.53 -2.16
C ALA A 785 -3.35 -3.32 -1.94
N GLN A 786 -2.94 -2.32 -1.14
CA GLN A 786 -3.87 -1.30 -0.62
C GLN A 786 -4.19 -0.17 -1.62
N ASN A 787 -3.31 0.07 -2.59
CA ASN A 787 -3.52 0.99 -3.70
C ASN A 787 -3.75 2.47 -3.32
N THR A 788 -3.25 2.96 -2.18
CA THR A 788 -3.29 4.38 -1.77
C THR A 788 -1.94 5.11 -1.95
N CYS A 789 -1.06 4.56 -2.79
CA CYS A 789 0.17 5.24 -3.18
C CYS A 789 -0.15 6.40 -4.13
N ILE A 790 0.27 7.61 -3.78
CA ILE A 790 0.05 8.82 -4.59
C ILE A 790 1.31 9.30 -5.30
N PHE A 791 2.49 9.01 -4.75
CA PHE A 791 3.79 9.35 -5.34
C PHE A 791 4.42 8.14 -6.03
N SER A 792 5.44 8.36 -6.85
CA SER A 792 6.28 7.24 -7.31
C SER A 792 6.84 6.47 -6.10
N THR A 793 6.92 5.13 -6.20
CA THR A 793 7.36 4.25 -5.09
C THR A 793 8.74 4.65 -4.55
N GLU A 794 9.67 5.01 -5.44
CA GLU A 794 11.00 5.47 -5.07
C GLU A 794 10.97 6.78 -4.26
N PHE A 795 10.17 7.77 -4.71
CA PHE A 795 10.03 9.04 -4.00
C PHE A 795 9.33 8.88 -2.64
N ALA A 796 8.31 8.03 -2.58
CA ALA A 796 7.62 7.72 -1.34
C ALA A 796 8.55 7.02 -0.32
N LEU A 797 9.38 6.07 -0.75
CA LEU A 797 10.42 5.47 0.10
C LEU A 797 11.47 6.50 0.52
N ARG A 798 11.84 7.44 -0.34
CA ARG A 798 12.70 8.58 0.02
C ARG A 798 12.11 9.40 1.16
N LEU A 799 10.85 9.83 1.04
CA LEU A 799 10.15 10.57 2.09
C LEU A 799 10.15 9.81 3.43
N MET A 800 9.94 8.50 3.41
CA MET A 800 9.95 7.68 4.63
C MET A 800 11.36 7.54 5.24
N GLY A 801 12.40 7.50 4.41
CA GLY A 801 13.77 7.57 4.89
C GLY A 801 14.08 8.94 5.51
N ASP A 802 13.57 10.03 4.94
CA ASP A 802 13.77 11.38 5.46
C ASP A 802 13.10 11.58 6.84
N VAL A 803 11.90 11.01 7.03
CA VAL A 803 11.22 10.95 8.33
C VAL A 803 12.09 10.21 9.34
N GLN A 804 12.60 9.03 9.00
CA GLN A 804 13.41 8.23 9.91
C GLN A 804 14.74 8.89 10.26
N GLU A 805 15.39 9.54 9.30
CA GLU A 805 16.61 10.34 9.53
C GLU A 805 16.33 11.50 10.50
N TYR A 806 15.25 12.24 10.27
CA TYR A 806 14.83 13.33 11.16
C TYR A 806 14.54 12.81 12.57
N PHE A 807 13.91 11.64 12.71
CA PHE A 807 13.65 11.01 14.01
C PHE A 807 14.93 10.69 14.76
N ILE A 808 15.96 10.19 14.08
CA ILE A 808 17.27 9.93 14.68
C ILE A 808 17.90 11.25 15.13
N ASN A 809 17.97 12.24 14.23
CA ASN A 809 18.63 13.53 14.48
C ASN A 809 17.94 14.33 15.60
N GLN A 810 16.62 14.27 15.70
CA GLN A 810 15.82 14.96 16.72
C GLN A 810 15.49 14.08 17.94
N ASN A 811 16.07 12.88 18.04
CA ASN A 811 15.92 11.98 19.17
C ASN A 811 14.46 11.54 19.47
N VAL A 812 13.65 11.36 18.41
CA VAL A 812 12.27 10.86 18.46
C VAL A 812 12.28 9.34 18.67
N ARG A 813 12.24 8.91 19.94
CA ARG A 813 12.40 7.49 20.33
C ARG A 813 11.11 6.75 20.68
N ASN A 814 10.00 7.47 20.85
CA ASN A 814 8.73 6.88 21.30
C ASN A 814 7.64 6.89 20.22
N PHE A 815 7.98 7.29 19.00
CA PHE A 815 7.09 7.30 17.84
C PHE A 815 7.60 6.30 16.79
N TYR A 816 6.73 5.41 16.33
CA TYR A 816 7.03 4.47 15.26
C TYR A 816 6.83 5.17 13.91
N SER A 817 7.91 5.30 13.14
CA SER A 817 7.94 5.99 11.84
C SER A 817 7.26 5.19 10.73
N VAL A 818 7.17 3.87 10.90
CA VAL A 818 6.50 2.96 9.98
C VAL A 818 5.86 1.80 10.75
N SER A 819 4.66 1.41 10.33
CA SER A 819 3.97 0.20 10.76
C SER A 819 3.83 -0.73 9.55
N ILE A 820 4.80 -1.63 9.39
CA ILE A 820 4.89 -2.58 8.28
C ILE A 820 3.69 -3.53 8.35
N SER A 821 2.83 -3.52 7.33
CA SER A 821 1.46 -4.01 7.45
C SER A 821 1.12 -5.10 6.44
N GLY A 822 0.71 -6.25 6.98
CA GLY A 822 0.10 -7.36 6.26
C GLY A 822 -1.42 -7.35 6.25
N TYR A 823 -2.07 -6.56 7.12
CA TYR A 823 -3.53 -6.51 7.21
C TYR A 823 -4.19 -6.36 5.83
N HIS A 824 -3.81 -5.32 5.08
CA HIS A 824 -4.38 -5.01 3.77
C HIS A 824 -4.05 -6.05 2.70
N ILE A 825 -2.88 -6.70 2.80
CA ILE A 825 -2.47 -7.80 1.93
C ILE A 825 -3.43 -9.00 2.11
N ALA A 826 -3.79 -9.31 3.36
CA ALA A 826 -4.75 -10.37 3.68
C ALA A 826 -6.18 -10.01 3.27
N GLU A 827 -6.63 -8.79 3.58
CA GLU A 827 -7.97 -8.31 3.22
C GLU A 827 -8.18 -8.27 1.68
N ALA A 828 -7.13 -8.03 0.90
CA ALA A 828 -7.17 -8.08 -0.56
C ALA A 828 -7.31 -9.49 -1.14
N GLY A 829 -6.92 -10.54 -0.41
CA GLY A 829 -6.81 -11.84 -1.03
C GLY A 829 -5.99 -12.88 -0.29
N ALA A 830 -4.90 -12.43 0.33
CA ALA A 830 -3.82 -13.32 0.70
C ALA A 830 -4.18 -14.27 1.84
N ASN A 831 -3.71 -15.50 1.74
CA ASN A 831 -3.72 -16.45 2.86
C ASN A 831 -2.72 -16.01 3.96
N PRO A 832 -2.75 -16.64 5.14
CA PRO A 832 -1.91 -16.24 6.28
C PRO A 832 -0.40 -16.34 6.01
N ILE A 833 0.04 -17.33 5.23
CA ILE A 833 1.45 -17.54 4.88
C ILE A 833 1.95 -16.39 4.00
N THR A 834 1.21 -16.11 2.92
CA THR A 834 1.53 -15.04 1.98
C THR A 834 1.51 -13.68 2.67
N GLN A 835 0.52 -13.44 3.54
CA GLN A 835 0.49 -12.25 4.39
C GLN A 835 1.78 -12.11 5.21
N LEU A 836 2.11 -13.14 6.01
CA LEU A 836 3.24 -13.09 6.93
C LEU A 836 4.57 -12.91 6.18
N ALA A 837 4.76 -13.67 5.10
CA ALA A 837 5.97 -13.61 4.30
C ALA A 837 6.17 -12.25 3.63
N PHE A 838 5.15 -11.71 2.97
CA PHE A 838 5.27 -10.40 2.31
C PHE A 838 5.50 -9.28 3.32
N THR A 839 4.84 -9.34 4.48
CA THR A 839 5.00 -8.33 5.53
C THR A 839 6.41 -8.33 6.10
N LEU A 840 6.96 -9.50 6.45
CA LEU A 840 8.33 -9.59 6.95
C LEU A 840 9.35 -9.21 5.87
N ALA A 841 9.12 -9.61 4.61
CA ALA A 841 9.97 -9.22 3.50
C ALA A 841 9.99 -7.70 3.30
N ASN A 842 8.83 -7.03 3.39
CA ASN A 842 8.72 -5.57 3.36
C ASN A 842 9.51 -4.95 4.53
N GLY A 843 9.37 -5.49 5.75
CA GLY A 843 10.11 -5.04 6.93
C GLY A 843 11.63 -5.14 6.75
N PHE A 844 12.14 -6.26 6.22
CA PHE A 844 13.55 -6.40 5.90
C PHE A 844 14.01 -5.50 4.75
N THR A 845 13.12 -5.15 3.83
CA THR A 845 13.43 -4.17 2.77
C THR A 845 13.63 -2.77 3.35
N TYR A 846 12.81 -2.36 4.32
CA TYR A 846 13.05 -1.11 5.07
C TYR A 846 14.36 -1.14 5.86
N VAL A 847 14.71 -2.28 6.47
CA VAL A 847 16.01 -2.45 7.15
C VAL A 847 17.17 -2.24 6.17
N GLU A 848 17.17 -2.93 5.03
CA GLU A 848 18.24 -2.78 4.02
C GLU A 848 18.30 -1.36 3.44
N TYR A 849 17.16 -0.71 3.25
CA TYR A 849 17.09 0.67 2.76
C TYR A 849 17.64 1.68 3.76
N TYR A 850 17.28 1.58 5.04
CA TYR A 850 17.83 2.48 6.06
C TYR A 850 19.33 2.25 6.29
N LEU A 851 19.79 1.00 6.19
CA LEU A 851 21.22 0.67 6.20
C LEU A 851 21.95 1.24 4.99
N SER A 852 21.35 1.23 3.78
CA SER A 852 21.97 1.81 2.57
C SER A 852 22.11 3.33 2.67
N ARG A 853 21.26 3.99 3.47
CA ARG A 853 21.38 5.41 3.84
C ARG A 853 22.39 5.69 4.97
N GLY A 854 23.06 4.66 5.51
CA GLY A 854 24.07 4.82 6.57
C GLY A 854 23.50 4.96 7.98
N MET A 855 22.23 4.59 8.21
CA MET A 855 21.62 4.65 9.54
C MET A 855 22.01 3.44 10.39
N ASP A 856 22.21 3.63 11.70
CA ASP A 856 22.46 2.53 12.64
C ASP A 856 21.17 1.74 12.92
N ILE A 857 21.22 0.41 12.72
CA ILE A 857 20.11 -0.53 13.00
C ILE A 857 19.58 -0.39 14.43
N ASN A 858 20.42 -0.04 15.39
CA ASN A 858 20.02 0.12 16.79
C ASN A 858 19.29 1.44 17.05
N ALA A 859 19.44 2.42 16.17
CA ALA A 859 18.75 3.71 16.25
C ALA A 859 17.33 3.64 15.68
N PHE A 860 17.11 2.90 14.58
CA PHE A 860 15.79 2.81 13.93
C PHE A 860 15.05 1.49 14.18
N GLY A 861 15.74 0.36 14.38
CA GLY A 861 15.12 -0.96 14.58
C GLY A 861 14.04 -0.98 15.66
N PRO A 862 14.25 -0.37 16.85
CA PRO A 862 13.23 -0.29 17.89
C PRO A 862 11.99 0.55 17.54
N ASN A 863 12.06 1.37 16.47
CA ASN A 863 11.00 2.23 15.95
C ASN A 863 10.23 1.61 14.77
N LEU A 864 10.53 0.37 14.40
CA LEU A 864 9.72 -0.41 13.46
C LEU A 864 8.58 -1.09 14.22
N SER A 865 7.35 -0.92 13.74
CA SER A 865 6.16 -1.64 14.22
C SER A 865 5.62 -2.52 13.10
N PHE A 866 4.89 -3.57 13.45
CA PHE A 866 4.23 -4.46 12.50
C PHE A 866 2.72 -4.48 12.69
N PHE A 867 1.98 -4.85 11.65
CA PHE A 867 0.52 -4.90 11.70
C PHE A 867 -0.04 -6.06 10.87
N PHE A 868 -0.67 -7.04 11.54
CA PHE A 868 -1.24 -8.24 10.91
C PHE A 868 -2.77 -8.28 11.00
N SER A 869 -3.41 -8.98 10.06
CA SER A 869 -4.80 -9.45 10.14
C SER A 869 -4.84 -10.81 10.83
N ASN A 870 -5.88 -11.06 11.62
CA ASN A 870 -6.22 -12.40 12.14
C ASN A 870 -7.56 -12.86 11.56
N GLY A 871 -7.54 -13.95 10.79
CA GLY A 871 -8.72 -14.67 10.32
C GLY A 871 -8.98 -15.96 11.09
N ILE A 872 -9.69 -16.90 10.47
CA ILE A 872 -10.14 -18.16 11.08
C ILE A 872 -9.20 -19.34 10.76
N ASP A 873 -8.37 -19.21 9.72
CA ASP A 873 -7.40 -20.21 9.30
C ASP A 873 -6.42 -20.58 10.42
N PRO A 874 -5.98 -21.86 10.51
CA PRO A 874 -5.19 -22.36 11.64
C PRO A 874 -3.86 -21.63 11.83
N GLU A 875 -3.24 -21.15 10.76
CA GLU A 875 -1.95 -20.45 10.78
C GLU A 875 -2.02 -19.12 11.56
N TYR A 876 -3.19 -18.50 11.66
CA TYR A 876 -3.37 -17.28 12.47
C TYR A 876 -3.16 -17.51 13.96
N SER A 877 -3.23 -18.75 14.43
CA SER A 877 -2.92 -19.09 15.83
C SER A 877 -1.43 -18.97 16.17
N VAL A 878 -0.55 -18.91 15.15
CA VAL A 878 0.92 -18.85 15.32
C VAL A 878 1.60 -17.71 14.56
N ILE A 879 0.84 -16.83 13.89
CA ILE A 879 1.38 -15.79 13.02
C ILE A 879 2.33 -14.83 13.75
N GLY A 880 1.99 -14.42 14.97
CA GLY A 880 2.76 -13.46 15.74
C GLY A 880 4.05 -14.04 16.30
N ARG A 881 3.99 -15.27 16.83
CA ARG A 881 5.17 -15.99 17.32
C ARG A 881 6.17 -16.34 16.23
N VAL A 882 5.70 -16.77 15.05
CA VAL A 882 6.60 -17.01 13.90
C VAL A 882 7.26 -15.69 13.47
N ALA A 883 6.49 -14.60 13.38
CA ALA A 883 7.05 -13.28 13.07
C ALA A 883 8.18 -12.88 14.03
N ARG A 884 7.95 -13.00 15.34
CA ARG A 884 8.96 -12.69 16.38
C ARG A 884 10.20 -13.57 16.24
N LYS A 885 10.02 -14.88 16.04
CA LYS A 885 11.09 -15.87 15.93
C LYS A 885 12.01 -15.58 14.75
N ILE A 886 11.45 -15.39 13.54
CA ILE A 886 12.21 -15.09 12.32
C ILE A 886 12.96 -13.76 12.47
N TRP A 887 12.27 -12.72 12.94
CA TRP A 887 12.85 -11.40 13.11
C TRP A 887 14.00 -11.40 14.12
N ALA A 888 13.80 -11.98 15.31
CA ALA A 888 14.82 -11.99 16.35
C ALA A 888 16.10 -12.72 15.88
N LYS A 889 15.95 -13.91 15.29
CA LYS A 889 17.07 -14.69 14.72
C LYS A 889 17.84 -13.88 13.66
N ALA A 890 17.13 -13.26 12.72
CA ALA A 890 17.73 -12.44 11.67
C ALA A 890 18.47 -11.22 12.24
N LEU A 891 17.82 -10.42 13.08
CA LEU A 891 18.39 -9.19 13.64
C LEU A 891 19.61 -9.47 14.50
N LYS A 892 19.62 -10.56 15.27
CA LYS A 892 20.76 -10.96 16.09
C LYS A 892 21.92 -11.47 15.25
N ASN A 893 21.68 -12.46 14.37
CA ASN A 893 22.76 -13.25 13.78
C ASN A 893 23.24 -12.71 12.43
N LYS A 894 22.36 -12.08 11.63
CA LYS A 894 22.72 -11.48 10.34
C LYS A 894 23.11 -10.00 10.49
N TYR A 895 22.32 -9.24 11.26
CA TYR A 895 22.49 -7.78 11.37
C TYR A 895 23.29 -7.34 12.60
N GLY A 896 23.60 -8.23 13.55
CA GLY A 896 24.37 -7.89 14.76
C GLY A 896 23.66 -6.87 15.66
N ALA A 897 22.33 -6.78 15.59
CA ALA A 897 21.55 -5.79 16.29
C ALA A 897 21.40 -6.14 17.79
N ASN A 898 21.23 -5.12 18.62
CA ASN A 898 21.01 -5.30 20.05
C ASN A 898 19.62 -5.89 20.35
N GLU A 899 19.40 -6.28 21.61
CA GLU A 899 18.17 -6.91 22.07
C GLU A 899 16.91 -6.10 21.73
N ARG A 900 16.95 -4.77 21.85
CA ARG A 900 15.78 -3.91 21.58
C ARG A 900 15.36 -3.90 20.13
N ALA A 901 16.31 -4.02 19.19
CA ALA A 901 16.01 -4.10 17.76
C ALA A 901 15.50 -5.51 17.35
N GLN A 902 15.83 -6.54 18.13
CA GLN A 902 15.34 -7.91 17.94
C GLN A 902 13.87 -8.08 18.37
N MET A 903 13.32 -7.14 19.15
CA MET A 903 11.94 -7.21 19.65
C MET A 903 10.92 -6.73 18.60
N LEU A 904 10.36 -7.66 17.83
CA LEU A 904 9.28 -7.36 16.87
C LEU A 904 7.96 -7.07 17.62
N LYS A 905 7.56 -5.80 17.65
CA LYS A 905 6.26 -5.38 18.19
C LYS A 905 5.22 -5.36 17.08
N TYR A 906 4.03 -5.84 17.37
CA TYR A 906 2.95 -5.81 16.38
C TYR A 906 1.57 -5.50 16.94
N HIS A 907 0.76 -4.93 16.07
CA HIS A 907 -0.69 -4.81 16.20
C HIS A 907 -1.37 -5.97 15.46
N ILE A 908 -2.48 -6.48 16.02
CA ILE A 908 -3.42 -7.34 15.29
C ILE A 908 -4.75 -6.62 15.15
N GLN A 909 -5.36 -6.74 13.98
CA GLN A 909 -6.77 -6.46 13.74
C GLN A 909 -7.47 -7.74 13.29
N THR A 910 -8.67 -7.99 13.80
CA THR A 910 -9.54 -9.07 13.32
C THR A 910 -9.90 -8.88 11.85
N SER A 911 -10.05 -9.94 11.06
CA SER A 911 -10.23 -9.85 9.61
C SER A 911 -11.61 -9.29 9.25
N GLY A 912 -11.66 -8.19 8.50
CA GLY A 912 -12.90 -7.61 7.95
C GLY A 912 -13.54 -8.51 6.89
N ARG A 913 -12.72 -9.17 6.06
CA ARG A 913 -13.12 -10.10 5.00
C ARG A 913 -13.87 -11.33 5.52
N SER A 914 -13.57 -11.73 6.76
CA SER A 914 -14.27 -12.82 7.44
C SER A 914 -15.68 -12.45 7.92
N LEU A 915 -16.01 -11.15 7.91
CA LEU A 915 -17.31 -10.63 8.35
C LEU A 915 -18.24 -10.46 7.14
N HIS A 916 -19.51 -10.76 7.33
CA HIS A 916 -20.48 -10.85 6.23
C HIS A 916 -21.68 -9.95 6.49
N ALA A 917 -22.27 -9.44 5.41
CA ALA A 917 -23.46 -8.58 5.45
C ALA A 917 -24.75 -9.38 5.70
N GLN A 918 -24.67 -10.70 5.62
CA GLN A 918 -25.72 -11.64 5.98
C GLN A 918 -25.48 -12.18 7.39
N GLU A 919 -26.56 -12.38 8.15
CA GLU A 919 -26.50 -12.90 9.54
C GLU A 919 -25.42 -12.18 10.37
N ILE A 920 -25.46 -10.84 10.36
CA ILE A 920 -24.39 -9.99 10.92
C ILE A 920 -24.07 -10.29 12.38
N ASP A 921 -25.01 -10.82 13.17
CA ASP A 921 -24.77 -11.22 14.55
C ASP A 921 -23.71 -12.34 14.69
N PHE A 922 -23.54 -13.19 13.66
CA PHE A 922 -22.50 -14.22 13.67
C PHE A 922 -21.08 -13.64 13.58
N ASN A 923 -20.94 -12.37 13.19
CA ASN A 923 -19.65 -11.71 13.11
C ASN A 923 -19.00 -11.54 14.49
N ASP A 924 -19.77 -11.30 15.56
CA ASP A 924 -19.22 -11.24 16.92
C ASP A 924 -18.55 -12.55 17.35
N ILE A 925 -19.09 -13.69 16.90
CA ILE A 925 -18.53 -15.01 17.19
C ILE A 925 -17.16 -15.14 16.49
N ARG A 926 -17.08 -14.78 15.21
CA ARG A 926 -15.82 -14.81 14.43
C ARG A 926 -14.77 -13.89 15.05
N THR A 927 -15.14 -12.64 15.33
CA THR A 927 -14.27 -11.64 15.95
C THR A 927 -13.77 -12.11 17.33
N THR A 928 -14.62 -12.78 18.12
CA THR A 928 -14.22 -13.34 19.43
C THR A 928 -13.13 -14.40 19.30
N LEU A 929 -13.26 -15.32 18.34
CA LEU A 929 -12.25 -16.37 18.12
C LEU A 929 -10.92 -15.80 17.62
N GLN A 930 -10.98 -14.82 16.71
CA GLN A 930 -9.80 -14.14 16.18
C GLN A 930 -9.05 -13.34 17.26
N ALA A 931 -9.80 -12.63 18.11
CA ALA A 931 -9.27 -11.91 19.26
C ALA A 931 -8.63 -12.86 20.27
N LEU A 932 -9.20 -14.06 20.47
CA LEU A 932 -8.64 -15.07 21.35
C LEU A 932 -7.26 -15.55 20.88
N TYR A 933 -7.11 -15.86 19.59
CA TYR A 933 -5.79 -16.18 19.01
C TYR A 933 -4.78 -15.06 19.24
N ALA A 934 -5.18 -13.81 18.99
CA ALA A 934 -4.29 -12.66 19.15
C ALA A 934 -3.83 -12.47 20.61
N ILE A 935 -4.71 -12.65 21.59
CA ILE A 935 -4.39 -12.48 23.02
C ILE A 935 -3.56 -13.64 23.56
N TYR A 936 -3.84 -14.87 23.10
CA TYR A 936 -3.09 -16.07 23.48
C TYR A 936 -1.67 -16.07 22.90
N ASP A 937 -1.49 -15.55 21.69
CA ASP A 937 -0.17 -15.35 21.07
C ASP A 937 0.51 -14.03 21.49
N ASN A 938 0.04 -13.42 22.58
CA ASN A 938 0.68 -12.30 23.26
C ASN A 938 0.92 -11.05 22.38
N CYS A 939 -0.10 -10.63 21.62
CA CYS A 939 -0.05 -9.40 20.82
C CYS A 939 0.18 -8.13 21.66
N ASN A 940 0.77 -7.09 21.07
CA ASN A 940 1.07 -5.83 21.78
C ASN A 940 -0.05 -4.79 21.70
N SER A 941 -0.94 -4.92 20.72
CA SER A 941 -2.11 -4.07 20.54
C SER A 941 -3.15 -4.83 19.73
N LEU A 942 -4.43 -4.69 20.07
CA LEU A 942 -5.53 -5.39 19.39
C LEU A 942 -6.67 -4.45 19.01
N HIS A 943 -7.13 -4.58 17.77
CA HIS A 943 -8.38 -4.04 17.27
C HIS A 943 -9.37 -5.18 17.01
N THR A 944 -10.61 -4.98 17.42
CA THR A 944 -11.74 -5.89 17.18
C THR A 944 -12.76 -5.15 16.35
N ASN A 945 -13.08 -5.70 15.18
CA ASN A 945 -14.07 -5.14 14.27
C ASN A 945 -15.46 -5.27 14.87
N ALA A 946 -16.37 -4.41 14.44
CA ALA A 946 -17.77 -4.47 14.84
C ALA A 946 -18.54 -5.52 14.03
N TYR A 947 -19.69 -5.97 14.56
CA TYR A 947 -20.50 -6.99 13.89
C TYR A 947 -21.13 -6.48 12.56
N ASP A 948 -21.28 -5.17 12.41
CA ASP A 948 -21.85 -4.46 11.25
C ASP A 948 -20.80 -3.95 10.24
N GLU A 949 -19.53 -4.32 10.42
CA GLU A 949 -18.37 -3.91 9.59
C GLU A 949 -18.61 -4.06 8.07
N ALA A 950 -19.31 -5.12 7.66
CA ALA A 950 -19.57 -5.40 6.25
C ALA A 950 -20.53 -4.41 5.57
N ILE A 951 -21.10 -3.47 6.33
CA ILE A 951 -22.14 -2.55 5.84
C ILE A 951 -21.80 -1.08 6.14
N THR A 952 -21.42 -0.74 7.37
CA THR A 952 -21.22 0.67 7.79
C THR A 952 -20.06 0.81 8.77
N THR A 953 -19.55 2.04 8.91
CA THR A 953 -18.67 2.41 10.02
C THR A 953 -19.39 2.19 11.35
N PRO A 954 -18.71 1.69 12.41
CA PRO A 954 -19.35 1.26 13.65
C PRO A 954 -20.13 2.36 14.40
N THR A 955 -21.38 2.06 14.74
CA THR A 955 -22.20 2.88 15.65
C THR A 955 -21.64 2.87 17.09
N GLU A 956 -22.15 3.73 17.97
CA GLU A 956 -21.76 3.66 19.40
C GLU A 956 -22.09 2.31 20.04
N GLU A 957 -23.22 1.69 19.67
CA GLU A 957 -23.63 0.37 20.16
C GLU A 957 -22.69 -0.73 19.64
N SER A 958 -22.40 -0.71 18.34
CA SER A 958 -21.54 -1.69 17.68
C SER A 958 -20.09 -1.65 18.19
N VAL A 959 -19.54 -0.44 18.41
CA VAL A 959 -18.21 -0.27 19.02
C VAL A 959 -18.17 -0.84 20.43
N ARG A 960 -19.24 -0.65 21.22
CA ARG A 960 -19.28 -1.21 22.59
C ARG A 960 -19.25 -2.73 22.60
N ARG A 961 -19.97 -3.40 21.68
CA ARG A 961 -19.90 -4.87 21.51
C ARG A 961 -18.49 -5.31 21.14
N ALA A 962 -17.88 -4.67 20.14
CA ALA A 962 -16.52 -4.96 19.73
C ALA A 962 -15.51 -4.80 20.88
N MET A 963 -15.59 -3.71 21.65
CA MET A 963 -14.75 -3.50 22.84
C MET A 963 -15.00 -4.54 23.93
N ALA A 964 -16.26 -4.94 24.14
CA ALA A 964 -16.62 -5.93 25.15
C ALA A 964 -15.94 -7.28 24.90
N ILE A 965 -15.71 -7.68 23.64
CA ILE A 965 -14.96 -8.90 23.31
C ILE A 965 -13.58 -8.90 23.99
N GLN A 966 -12.82 -7.81 23.83
CA GLN A 966 -11.49 -7.69 24.44
C GLN A 966 -11.57 -7.63 25.97
N LEU A 967 -12.56 -6.93 26.51
CA LEU A 967 -12.75 -6.81 27.96
C LEU A 967 -13.11 -8.16 28.60
N ILE A 968 -14.02 -8.92 28.00
CA ILE A 968 -14.41 -10.25 28.48
C ILE A 968 -13.21 -11.20 28.45
N ILE A 969 -12.43 -11.23 27.35
CA ILE A 969 -11.25 -12.10 27.27
C ILE A 969 -10.21 -11.70 28.34
N ASN A 970 -9.90 -10.42 28.49
CA ASN A 970 -8.84 -9.98 29.41
C ASN A 970 -9.27 -10.01 30.90
N LYS A 971 -10.54 -9.73 31.20
CA LYS A 971 -11.02 -9.58 32.58
C LYS A 971 -11.70 -10.85 33.11
N GLU A 972 -12.53 -11.52 32.30
CA GLU A 972 -13.41 -12.61 32.74
C GLU A 972 -12.87 -14.01 32.37
N LEU A 973 -12.31 -14.20 31.17
CA LEU A 973 -11.88 -15.53 30.72
C LEU A 973 -10.72 -16.06 31.58
N GLY A 974 -10.98 -17.12 32.35
CA GLY A 974 -10.03 -17.65 33.34
C GLY A 974 -8.68 -18.10 32.76
N LEU A 975 -8.66 -18.74 31.60
CA LEU A 975 -7.41 -19.20 30.98
C LEU A 975 -6.51 -18.03 30.53
N ALA A 976 -7.08 -16.86 30.23
CA ALA A 976 -6.30 -15.68 29.85
C ALA A 976 -5.52 -15.04 31.02
N LYS A 977 -5.69 -15.54 32.25
CA LYS A 977 -4.80 -15.20 33.40
C LYS A 977 -3.42 -15.84 33.26
N ASN A 978 -3.30 -16.92 32.49
CA ASN A 978 -2.01 -17.41 32.00
C ASN A 978 -1.64 -16.66 30.71
N GLU A 979 -0.40 -16.21 30.62
CA GLU A 979 0.09 -15.33 29.57
C GLU A 979 0.88 -16.09 28.49
N ASN A 980 1.07 -17.40 28.66
CA ASN A 980 1.70 -18.29 27.67
C ASN A 980 0.92 -19.60 27.42
N PRO A 981 -0.41 -19.57 27.24
CA PRO A 981 -1.25 -20.77 27.31
C PRO A 981 -1.06 -21.73 26.13
N ILE A 982 -0.42 -21.26 25.06
CA ILE A 982 -0.20 -22.02 23.82
C ILE A 982 1.18 -22.70 23.78
N GLN A 983 2.09 -22.40 24.71
CA GLN A 983 3.40 -23.08 24.78
C GLN A 983 3.24 -24.54 25.25
N GLY A 984 3.95 -25.46 24.61
CA GLY A 984 3.87 -26.90 24.90
C GLY A 984 2.71 -27.63 24.22
N SER A 985 1.84 -26.92 23.48
CA SER A 985 0.80 -27.54 22.66
C SER A 985 1.41 -28.12 21.38
N PHE A 986 1.27 -29.43 21.15
CA PHE A 986 1.90 -30.12 20.03
C PHE A 986 1.53 -29.53 18.67
N ILE A 987 0.25 -29.24 18.46
CA ILE A 987 -0.21 -28.66 17.18
C ILE A 987 0.32 -27.24 16.99
N ILE A 988 0.53 -26.48 18.06
CA ILE A 988 1.03 -25.13 17.97
C ILE A 988 2.54 -25.13 17.67
N GLU A 989 3.31 -26.02 18.27
CA GLU A 989 4.73 -26.20 17.93
C GLU A 989 4.90 -26.63 16.47
N GLU A 990 4.12 -27.63 16.02
CA GLU A 990 4.13 -28.11 14.64
C GLU A 990 3.73 -27.00 13.65
N LEU A 991 2.64 -26.27 13.91
CA LEU A 991 2.22 -25.14 13.08
C LEU A 991 3.28 -24.03 13.06
N THR A 992 3.95 -23.76 14.18
CA THR A 992 5.01 -22.74 14.24
C THR A 992 6.15 -23.11 13.29
N ASP A 993 6.61 -24.36 13.30
CA ASP A 993 7.69 -24.83 12.44
C ASP A 993 7.26 -24.90 10.95
N LEU A 994 6.03 -25.36 10.66
CA LEU A 994 5.48 -25.41 9.30
C LEU A 994 5.33 -24.01 8.69
N VAL A 995 4.78 -23.07 9.44
CA VAL A 995 4.58 -21.68 8.99
C VAL A 995 5.92 -20.96 8.85
N GLU A 996 6.87 -21.18 9.77
CA GLU A 996 8.22 -20.62 9.65
C GLU A 996 8.90 -21.05 8.35
N GLU A 997 8.96 -22.35 8.06
CA GLU A 997 9.61 -22.84 6.84
C GLU A 997 8.88 -22.38 5.57
N ALA A 998 7.53 -22.35 5.58
CA ALA A 998 6.76 -21.84 4.43
C ALA A 998 7.07 -20.36 4.11
N VAL A 999 7.27 -19.54 5.15
CA VAL A 999 7.71 -18.14 5.00
C VAL A 999 9.13 -18.05 4.45
N LEU A 1000 10.06 -18.88 4.95
CA LEU A 1000 11.44 -18.86 4.46
C LEU A 1000 11.56 -19.32 3.00
N GLN A 1001 10.72 -20.25 2.55
CA GLN A 1001 10.64 -20.61 1.12
C GLN A 1001 10.09 -19.46 0.27
N GLU A 1002 9.16 -18.68 0.81
CA GLU A 1002 8.66 -17.50 0.11
C GLU A 1002 9.74 -16.43 -0.02
N PHE A 1003 10.60 -16.25 0.98
CA PHE A 1003 11.78 -15.37 0.90
C PHE A 1003 12.73 -15.76 -0.23
N ASP A 1004 12.95 -17.06 -0.45
CA ASP A 1004 13.75 -17.57 -1.56
C ASP A 1004 13.09 -17.25 -2.91
N ARG A 1005 11.78 -17.47 -3.05
CA ARG A 1005 11.02 -17.12 -4.27
C ARG A 1005 11.05 -15.62 -4.59
N ILE A 1006 10.98 -14.76 -3.57
CA ILE A 1006 11.10 -13.30 -3.77
C ILE A 1006 12.54 -12.93 -4.15
N THR A 1007 13.54 -13.57 -3.56
CA THR A 1007 14.96 -13.33 -3.89
C THR A 1007 15.29 -13.63 -5.35
N GLU A 1008 14.77 -14.75 -5.89
CA GLU A 1008 14.94 -15.12 -7.31
C GLU A 1008 14.43 -14.06 -8.28
N ARG A 1009 13.55 -13.16 -7.82
CA ARG A 1009 12.97 -12.05 -8.59
C ARG A 1009 13.64 -10.70 -8.31
N GLY A 1010 14.76 -10.69 -7.59
CA GLY A 1010 15.51 -9.45 -7.27
C GLY A 1010 15.06 -8.77 -5.97
N GLY A 1011 14.54 -9.54 -5.01
CA GLY A 1011 14.03 -9.00 -3.74
C GLY A 1011 12.63 -8.42 -3.89
N VAL A 1012 12.16 -7.69 -2.86
CA VAL A 1012 10.77 -7.18 -2.84
C VAL A 1012 10.49 -6.23 -4.02
N LEU A 1013 11.40 -5.28 -4.28
CA LEU A 1013 11.24 -4.29 -5.36
C LEU A 1013 11.24 -4.97 -6.74
N GLY A 1014 12.17 -5.90 -6.98
CA GLY A 1014 12.20 -6.66 -8.24
C GLY A 1014 10.95 -7.54 -8.44
N ALA A 1015 10.45 -8.15 -7.36
CA ALA A 1015 9.21 -8.90 -7.38
C ALA A 1015 7.99 -8.01 -7.70
N MET A 1016 7.94 -6.79 -7.14
CA MET A 1016 6.89 -5.79 -7.42
C MET A 1016 6.88 -5.35 -8.88
N GLU A 1017 8.05 -5.16 -9.49
CA GLU A 1017 8.15 -4.83 -10.92
C GLU A 1017 7.55 -5.92 -11.83
N THR A 1018 7.64 -7.19 -11.42
CA THR A 1018 7.03 -8.33 -12.12
C THR A 1018 5.60 -8.62 -11.65
N MET A 1019 5.03 -7.79 -10.79
CA MET A 1019 3.70 -7.96 -10.16
C MET A 1019 3.54 -9.29 -9.41
N TYR A 1020 4.62 -9.89 -8.92
CA TYR A 1020 4.56 -11.21 -8.30
C TYR A 1020 3.62 -11.22 -7.08
N GLN A 1021 3.82 -10.29 -6.15
CA GLN A 1021 3.00 -10.19 -4.95
C GLN A 1021 1.52 -9.99 -5.30
N ARG A 1022 1.24 -8.99 -6.14
CA ARG A 1022 -0.14 -8.64 -6.53
C ARG A 1022 -0.84 -9.78 -7.26
N SER A 1023 -0.15 -10.45 -8.18
CA SER A 1023 -0.69 -11.60 -8.91
C SER A 1023 -1.02 -12.74 -7.96
N LYS A 1024 -0.10 -13.07 -7.04
CA LYS A 1024 -0.33 -14.13 -6.06
C LYS A 1024 -1.49 -13.82 -5.12
N ILE A 1025 -1.61 -12.58 -4.64
CA ILE A 1025 -2.74 -12.13 -3.82
C ILE A 1025 -4.06 -12.29 -4.60
N GLN A 1026 -4.09 -11.88 -5.87
CA GLN A 1026 -5.29 -12.02 -6.72
C GLN A 1026 -5.66 -13.49 -6.98
N GLU A 1027 -4.68 -14.35 -7.21
CA GLU A 1027 -4.88 -15.80 -7.42
C GLU A 1027 -5.48 -16.46 -6.18
N GLU A 1028 -4.92 -16.17 -5.00
CA GLU A 1028 -5.43 -16.65 -3.72
C GLU A 1028 -6.84 -16.10 -3.41
N SER A 1029 -7.09 -14.83 -3.76
CA SER A 1029 -8.41 -14.20 -3.63
C SER A 1029 -9.45 -14.89 -4.50
N LEU A 1030 -9.14 -15.14 -5.77
CA LEU A 1030 -10.01 -15.81 -6.71
C LEU A 1030 -10.29 -17.26 -6.28
N TYR A 1031 -9.28 -17.95 -5.76
CA TYR A 1031 -9.43 -19.30 -5.21
C TYR A 1031 -10.44 -19.31 -4.05
N TYR A 1032 -10.27 -18.41 -3.07
CA TYR A 1032 -11.19 -18.28 -1.94
C TYR A 1032 -12.63 -17.96 -2.39
N GLU A 1033 -12.83 -16.93 -3.23
CA GLU A 1033 -14.19 -16.56 -3.66
C GLU A 1033 -14.85 -17.69 -4.47
N THR A 1034 -14.07 -18.43 -5.27
CA THR A 1034 -14.58 -19.60 -6.01
C THR A 1034 -15.10 -20.67 -5.04
N LEU A 1035 -14.33 -21.01 -3.99
CA LEU A 1035 -14.73 -22.00 -3.00
C LEU A 1035 -15.92 -21.55 -2.15
N LYS A 1036 -15.98 -20.25 -1.83
CA LYS A 1036 -17.10 -19.65 -1.11
C LYS A 1036 -18.39 -19.69 -1.94
N HIS A 1037 -18.33 -19.29 -3.21
CA HIS A 1037 -19.51 -19.26 -4.08
C HIS A 1037 -20.01 -20.64 -4.48
N ASN A 1038 -19.12 -21.62 -4.67
CA ASN A 1038 -19.52 -22.98 -5.01
C ASN A 1038 -19.93 -23.84 -3.80
N GLY A 1039 -19.75 -23.32 -2.57
CA GLY A 1039 -20.13 -23.98 -1.32
C GLY A 1039 -19.12 -25.02 -0.80
N THR A 1040 -17.98 -25.21 -1.46
CA THR A 1040 -16.93 -26.15 -1.03
C THR A 1040 -16.27 -25.68 0.27
N PHE A 1041 -16.08 -24.36 0.41
CA PHE A 1041 -15.64 -23.75 1.67
C PHE A 1041 -16.85 -23.28 2.47
N PRO A 1042 -17.20 -23.94 3.59
CA PRO A 1042 -18.43 -23.66 4.31
C PRO A 1042 -18.35 -22.32 5.04
N ILE A 1043 -19.32 -21.44 4.77
CA ILE A 1043 -19.50 -20.17 5.48
C ILE A 1043 -20.91 -20.13 6.07
N ILE A 1044 -20.98 -20.28 7.39
CA ILE A 1044 -22.21 -20.30 8.18
C ILE A 1044 -22.98 -18.98 8.00
N GLY A 1045 -24.26 -19.09 7.63
CA GLY A 1045 -25.13 -17.95 7.39
C GLY A 1045 -24.99 -17.33 5.99
N VAL A 1046 -24.07 -17.82 5.14
CA VAL A 1046 -23.84 -17.30 3.78
C VAL A 1046 -24.15 -18.35 2.70
N ASN A 1047 -23.42 -19.47 2.69
CA ASN A 1047 -23.62 -20.55 1.72
C ASN A 1047 -24.14 -21.85 2.34
N THR A 1048 -24.15 -21.94 3.67
CA THR A 1048 -24.70 -23.06 4.44
C THR A 1048 -25.28 -22.57 5.76
N PHE A 1049 -26.13 -23.36 6.42
CA PHE A 1049 -26.87 -22.97 7.63
C PHE A 1049 -27.64 -21.64 7.44
N LEU A 1050 -28.46 -21.59 6.40
CA LEU A 1050 -29.28 -20.42 6.06
C LEU A 1050 -30.55 -20.37 6.93
N SER A 1051 -31.08 -19.18 7.18
CA SER A 1051 -32.36 -19.02 7.87
C SER A 1051 -33.53 -19.56 7.05
N SER A 1052 -34.71 -19.68 7.68
CA SER A 1052 -35.96 -20.02 6.98
C SER A 1052 -36.38 -19.01 5.91
N LYS A 1053 -35.81 -17.79 5.93
CA LYS A 1053 -35.99 -16.74 4.92
C LYS A 1053 -34.84 -16.68 3.91
N GLY A 1054 -33.92 -17.65 3.92
CA GLY A 1054 -32.67 -17.60 3.17
C GLY A 1054 -31.59 -16.82 3.93
N SER A 1055 -30.83 -16.00 3.23
CA SER A 1055 -29.71 -15.21 3.80
C SER A 1055 -29.68 -13.80 3.19
N PRO A 1056 -30.75 -13.00 3.33
CA PRO A 1056 -30.77 -11.67 2.75
C PRO A 1056 -29.74 -10.75 3.43
N THR A 1057 -29.25 -9.76 2.69
CA THR A 1057 -28.43 -8.69 3.26
C THR A 1057 -29.21 -7.95 4.35
N VAL A 1058 -28.62 -7.76 5.52
CA VAL A 1058 -29.24 -7.00 6.62
C VAL A 1058 -29.06 -5.50 6.35
N VAL A 1059 -30.13 -4.71 6.51
CA VAL A 1059 -30.06 -3.25 6.42
C VAL A 1059 -29.96 -2.70 7.86
N PRO A 1060 -28.87 -1.98 8.22
CA PRO A 1060 -28.73 -1.38 9.53
C PRO A 1060 -29.82 -0.34 9.80
N ALA A 1061 -30.21 -0.17 11.06
CA ALA A 1061 -31.14 0.88 11.46
C ALA A 1061 -30.54 2.30 11.33
N GLU A 1062 -29.21 2.39 11.47
CA GLU A 1062 -28.44 3.62 11.38
C GLU A 1062 -27.21 3.40 10.49
N VAL A 1063 -26.91 4.37 9.62
CA VAL A 1063 -25.72 4.36 8.76
C VAL A 1063 -24.97 5.66 9.01
N ILE A 1064 -23.69 5.55 9.34
CA ILE A 1064 -22.87 6.70 9.69
C ILE A 1064 -22.28 7.32 8.42
N ARG A 1065 -22.66 8.58 8.16
CA ARG A 1065 -22.13 9.42 7.07
C ARG A 1065 -21.91 10.85 7.56
N ALA A 1066 -21.06 11.59 6.86
CA ALA A 1066 -20.86 13.02 7.11
C ALA A 1066 -22.12 13.82 6.73
N THR A 1067 -22.47 14.80 7.56
CA THR A 1067 -23.59 15.70 7.25
C THR A 1067 -23.17 16.78 6.26
N GLU A 1068 -24.15 17.41 5.61
CA GLU A 1068 -23.91 18.55 4.71
C GLU A 1068 -23.14 19.67 5.42
N GLU A 1069 -23.52 19.98 6.66
CA GLU A 1069 -22.87 21.02 7.47
C GLU A 1069 -21.39 20.69 7.72
N GLU A 1070 -21.07 19.43 8.08
CA GLU A 1070 -19.68 18.98 8.30
C GLU A 1070 -18.83 19.17 7.04
N LYS A 1071 -19.36 18.81 5.87
CA LYS A 1071 -18.66 18.97 4.59
C LYS A 1071 -18.40 20.45 4.28
N GLN A 1072 -19.42 21.30 4.44
CA GLN A 1072 -19.30 22.74 4.21
C GLN A 1072 -18.30 23.41 5.19
N PHE A 1073 -18.23 22.95 6.45
CA PHE A 1073 -17.24 23.46 7.40
C PHE A 1073 -15.80 23.13 6.99
N GLN A 1074 -15.56 21.92 6.47
CA GLN A 1074 -14.23 21.54 6.00
C GLN A 1074 -13.81 22.34 4.76
N ILE A 1075 -14.71 22.56 3.81
CA ILE A 1075 -14.43 23.41 2.63
C ILE A 1075 -14.09 24.84 3.05
N LYS A 1076 -14.91 25.45 3.94
CA LYS A 1076 -14.64 26.79 4.46
C LYS A 1076 -13.32 26.87 5.23
N THR A 1077 -12.96 25.83 5.97
CA THR A 1077 -11.68 25.76 6.69
C THR A 1077 -10.51 25.82 5.70
N LYS A 1078 -10.56 25.05 4.61
CA LYS A 1078 -9.57 25.09 3.53
C LYS A 1078 -9.48 26.47 2.88
N GLU A 1079 -10.62 27.08 2.54
CA GLU A 1079 -10.67 28.40 1.90
C GLU A 1079 -10.09 29.51 2.80
N ARG A 1080 -10.42 29.50 4.09
CA ARG A 1080 -9.87 30.46 5.07
C ARG A 1080 -8.36 30.30 5.24
N LEU A 1081 -7.85 29.07 5.23
CA LEU A 1081 -6.41 28.84 5.27
C LEU A 1081 -5.72 29.42 4.03
N HIS A 1082 -6.24 29.11 2.84
CA HIS A 1082 -5.70 29.61 1.58
C HIS A 1082 -5.67 31.15 1.55
N GLN A 1083 -6.76 31.78 2.01
CA GLN A 1083 -6.85 33.24 2.09
C GLN A 1083 -5.87 33.84 3.11
N SER A 1084 -5.75 33.23 4.30
CA SER A 1084 -4.94 33.80 5.39
C SER A 1084 -3.43 33.58 5.24
N LYS A 1085 -2.99 32.59 4.46
CA LYS A 1085 -1.58 32.20 4.32
C LYS A 1085 -1.04 32.25 2.89
N GLU A 1086 -1.79 32.78 1.92
CA GLU A 1086 -1.47 32.74 0.48
C GLU A 1086 0.02 33.00 0.15
N GLU A 1087 0.55 34.13 0.63
CA GLU A 1087 1.94 34.54 0.34
C GLU A 1087 2.98 33.62 1.00
N GLN A 1088 2.73 33.19 2.24
CA GLN A 1088 3.63 32.27 2.95
C GLN A 1088 3.60 30.88 2.30
N ALA A 1089 2.43 30.45 1.83
CA ALA A 1089 2.26 29.17 1.15
C ALA A 1089 3.10 29.12 -0.13
N LYS A 1090 3.03 30.15 -1.00
CA LYS A 1090 3.86 30.22 -2.23
C LYS A 1090 5.35 30.01 -1.93
N VAL A 1091 5.89 30.76 -0.96
CA VAL A 1091 7.31 30.68 -0.58
C VAL A 1091 7.71 29.29 -0.08
N TRP A 1092 6.91 28.69 0.82
CA TRP A 1092 7.24 27.40 1.40
C TRP A 1092 7.05 26.23 0.42
N LEU A 1093 6.07 26.31 -0.48
CA LEU A 1093 5.86 25.30 -1.53
C LEU A 1093 7.04 25.30 -2.53
N GLU A 1094 7.53 26.47 -2.94
CA GLU A 1094 8.74 26.56 -3.78
C GLU A 1094 9.97 26.01 -3.06
N LYS A 1095 10.13 26.33 -1.77
CA LYS A 1095 11.27 25.87 -0.96
C LYS A 1095 11.28 24.35 -0.79
N VAL A 1096 10.14 23.72 -0.51
CA VAL A 1096 10.09 22.24 -0.38
C VAL A 1096 10.36 21.56 -1.72
N GLN A 1097 9.93 22.15 -2.84
CA GLN A 1097 10.27 21.67 -4.17
C GLN A 1097 11.77 21.74 -4.44
N GLN A 1098 12.41 22.87 -4.11
CA GLN A 1098 13.86 23.02 -4.26
C GLN A 1098 14.63 22.01 -3.42
N ILE A 1099 14.23 21.78 -2.16
CA ILE A 1099 14.85 20.79 -1.28
C ILE A 1099 14.71 19.37 -1.84
N ALA A 1100 13.52 19.04 -2.38
CA ALA A 1100 13.31 17.75 -3.03
C ALA A 1100 14.25 17.54 -4.23
N ILE A 1101 14.37 18.56 -5.11
CA ILE A 1101 15.26 18.56 -6.28
C ILE A 1101 16.74 18.44 -5.87
N GLN A 1102 17.15 19.16 -4.82
CA GLN A 1102 18.54 19.18 -4.33
C GLN A 1102 18.91 17.96 -3.48
N ASN A 1103 18.07 16.92 -3.44
CA ASN A 1103 18.29 15.73 -2.63
C ASN A 1103 18.45 15.98 -1.11
N GLY A 1104 17.87 17.07 -0.58
CA GLY A 1104 17.82 17.35 0.86
C GLY A 1104 16.72 16.57 1.59
N ASN A 1105 16.70 16.67 2.93
CA ASN A 1105 15.67 16.06 3.78
C ASN A 1105 14.34 16.81 3.65
N ILE A 1106 13.35 16.18 3.01
CA ILE A 1106 12.08 16.82 2.71
C ILE A 1106 11.21 16.97 3.97
N PHE A 1107 11.29 16.00 4.90
CA PHE A 1107 10.46 16.02 6.10
C PHE A 1107 10.82 17.18 7.05
N GLU A 1108 12.08 17.57 7.11
CA GLU A 1108 12.50 18.78 7.84
C GLU A 1108 11.77 20.03 7.31
N ALA A 1109 11.66 20.19 6.00
CA ALA A 1109 10.90 21.29 5.39
C ALA A 1109 9.39 21.14 5.63
N LEU A 1110 8.85 19.91 5.59
CA LEU A 1110 7.44 19.65 5.86
C LEU A 1110 7.03 20.10 7.27
N MET A 1111 7.91 20.05 8.27
CA MET A 1111 7.63 20.57 9.61
C MET A 1111 7.27 22.07 9.62
N ASP A 1112 7.73 22.85 8.64
CA ASP A 1112 7.37 24.26 8.50
C ASP A 1112 6.26 24.49 7.46
N VAL A 1113 6.29 23.78 6.32
CA VAL A 1113 5.25 23.91 5.28
C VAL A 1113 3.87 23.56 5.82
N THR A 1114 3.78 22.54 6.69
CA THR A 1114 2.52 22.10 7.33
C THR A 1114 1.91 23.13 8.28
N LYS A 1115 2.64 24.19 8.67
CA LYS A 1115 2.09 25.29 9.46
C LYS A 1115 1.26 26.28 8.64
N VAL A 1116 1.46 26.31 7.31
CA VAL A 1116 0.92 27.37 6.45
C VAL A 1116 0.20 26.87 5.20
N CYS A 1117 0.39 25.62 4.79
CA CYS A 1117 -0.24 25.03 3.60
C CYS A 1117 -1.28 23.96 3.98
N SER A 1118 -2.28 23.79 3.11
CA SER A 1118 -3.18 22.63 3.16
C SER A 1118 -2.52 21.36 2.63
N LEU A 1119 -3.14 20.21 2.90
CA LEU A 1119 -2.71 18.90 2.44
C LEU A 1119 -2.59 18.85 0.90
N GLY A 1120 -3.64 19.28 0.19
CA GLY A 1120 -3.67 19.31 -1.27
C GLY A 1120 -2.58 20.19 -1.88
N GLN A 1121 -2.35 21.39 -1.31
CA GLN A 1121 -1.28 22.29 -1.77
C GLN A 1121 0.11 21.63 -1.70
N ILE A 1122 0.39 20.91 -0.61
CA ILE A 1122 1.67 20.24 -0.42
C ILE A 1122 1.80 19.06 -1.40
N THR A 1123 0.75 18.25 -1.52
CA THR A 1123 0.72 17.09 -2.43
C THR A 1123 0.95 17.52 -3.89
N ASP A 1124 0.23 18.53 -4.36
CA ASP A 1124 0.36 19.05 -5.73
C ASP A 1124 1.74 19.64 -6.01
N ALA A 1125 2.32 20.32 -5.01
CA ALA A 1125 3.69 20.83 -5.14
C ALA A 1125 4.70 19.68 -5.25
N LEU A 1126 4.55 18.61 -4.47
CA LEU A 1126 5.43 17.45 -4.53
C LEU A 1126 5.22 16.60 -5.78
N PHE A 1127 4.01 16.52 -6.35
CA PHE A 1127 3.80 15.83 -7.64
C PHE A 1127 4.66 16.40 -8.78
N LYS A 1128 4.93 17.70 -8.75
CA LYS A 1128 5.77 18.38 -9.77
C LYS A 1128 7.24 17.99 -9.69
N VAL A 1129 7.73 17.45 -8.55
CA VAL A 1129 9.16 17.16 -8.31
C VAL A 1129 9.45 15.70 -7.94
N GLY A 1130 8.47 14.96 -7.42
CA GLY A 1130 8.58 13.55 -7.02
C GLY A 1130 7.80 12.58 -7.89
N GLY A 1131 6.99 13.11 -8.81
CA GLY A 1131 6.14 12.33 -9.71
C GLY A 1131 4.90 11.74 -9.04
N GLN A 1132 3.84 11.59 -9.82
CA GLN A 1132 2.65 10.84 -9.42
C GLN A 1132 2.89 9.34 -9.57
N TYR A 1133 2.24 8.55 -8.73
CA TYR A 1133 2.24 7.10 -8.82
C TYR A 1133 1.73 6.65 -10.19
N ARG A 1134 2.51 5.82 -10.89
CA ARG A 1134 2.07 5.17 -12.14
C ARG A 1134 1.43 3.84 -11.79
N ARG A 1135 0.16 3.69 -12.16
CA ARG A 1135 -0.59 2.47 -11.87
C ARG A 1135 0.03 1.29 -12.61
N ASN A 1136 0.17 0.23 -11.84
CA ASN A 1136 0.72 -1.05 -12.24
C ASN A 1136 -0.45 -2.02 -12.47
N MET A 1137 -0.39 -2.84 -13.53
CA MET A 1137 -1.38 -3.89 -13.84
C MET A 1137 -0.70 -5.23 -14.01
#